data_AF-A0AAX3HRJ9-F1
#
_entry.id   AF-A0AAX3HRJ9-F1
#
_cell.length_a   1.000
_cell.length_b   1.000
_cell.length_c   1.000
_cell.angle_alpha   90.00
_cell.angle_beta   90.00
_cell.angle_gamma   90.00
#
_symmetry.space_group_name_H-M   'P 1'
#
loop_
_entity.id
_entity.type
_entity.pdbx_description
1 polymer ?
#
loop_
_entity_poly.entity_id
_entity_poly.type
_entity_poly.pdbx_seq_one_letter_code
_entity_poly.pdbx_strand_id
1 'polypeptide(L)'
;MGNNSKYKTRKILAATATVTMLATGMISSSDVFAEQKEQQKNLSTSLQSEKSVKSENRTFTVPGKGDVELIKQQERKSMAFSPYEPTGLYAKPNEQITINVEGNQDIQVYIGTYSYDASWREDSKIKSFTLKPGINTIQSPNGGMIYFYNKQQGGTIRTTITTGGTTTPFFELGKHTKQDLINMLDQYPNAHAVELKGERVLITASPARIKKYLLGSNTDPVQLLKKMDEATRIQDKVAGLSEEQVDKHYVHYVEENHSPDYYMYATSYRTAYVGDAIQYVLDINKFIKDGWGPWHEAGHLRQQSPWKFYNMTEVQNNIYSLSVEKAFTSNQPFRLQQEGAYTKAFQYLEQPNKNYDEVSDVFVKLVMLWQLQLAYGEDFYPKLHQLYRDMPSSELPQTDENKKQLFIISASKVAKQNLIPFFEKWGLRPNNDTIQKVAALGYPILTAEIWKSTDSNPIKPDMPNENNILEGNQFAWSLKGISDFEFAKVNFNKSTEEMQIDLKAGVPHHYFNETYASIKVQNASGKVVYNKDIYGNKQQNAESQKVPVKIGDYVELTHLEGVHRATLINVGNSKQESFGKKGMYEVTKEGLKKVEKMPETTVLDGNHFGWSLKGYSDREIAKVDYNRTTEKMQVNLEAGVPHSYFNNTYASITVKNSNGGVVYNKEIVGNRQQTAESQTVPVKVGDYIEFTHIEGEAVKEKTRATLINLENNKQEYMGKKRTYQVTSTGLNKID
;
A
#
# COMPACT_ATOMS: atom_id res chain seq x y z
N MET A 1 -38.33 -6.21 50.99
CA MET A 1 -38.57 -5.02 51.83
C MET A 1 -37.52 -3.99 51.42
N GLY A 2 -37.74 -2.81 50.87
CA GLY A 2 -38.91 -2.01 50.53
C GLY A 2 -38.46 -0.54 50.56
N ASN A 3 -38.61 0.18 49.43
CA ASN A 3 -38.64 1.66 49.26
C ASN A 3 -37.37 2.49 49.61
N ASN A 4 -37.05 3.63 48.99
CA ASN A 4 -37.54 4.41 47.83
C ASN A 4 -36.53 5.56 47.60
N SER A 5 -36.26 6.00 46.36
CA SER A 5 -35.98 7.42 46.06
C SER A 5 -35.84 7.72 44.55
N LYS A 6 -36.95 8.23 43.97
CA LYS A 6 -37.11 9.36 43.02
C LYS A 6 -35.96 9.72 42.06
N TYR A 7 -36.27 9.68 40.75
CA TYR A 7 -35.60 10.50 39.73
C TYR A 7 -36.59 11.41 38.98
N LYS A 8 -36.13 12.65 38.75
CA LYS A 8 -36.85 13.78 38.13
C LYS A 8 -36.81 13.71 36.60
N THR A 9 -37.94 14.06 35.99
CA THR A 9 -38.15 14.30 34.56
C THR A 9 -37.53 15.63 34.11
N ARG A 10 -36.84 15.65 32.97
CA ARG A 10 -36.66 16.86 32.14
C ARG A 10 -36.83 16.52 30.66
N LYS A 11 -37.77 17.25 30.05
CA LYS A 11 -38.14 17.25 28.63
C LYS A 11 -37.02 17.88 27.79
N ILE A 12 -36.76 17.33 26.60
CA ILE A 12 -35.98 18.00 25.55
C ILE A 12 -36.88 18.21 24.33
N LEU A 13 -36.85 19.45 23.84
CA LEU A 13 -37.50 19.99 22.65
C LEU A 13 -37.07 19.24 21.38
N ALA A 14 -38.03 18.88 20.54
CA ALA A 14 -37.80 18.56 19.14
C ALA A 14 -38.12 19.79 18.29
N ALA A 15 -37.14 20.26 17.51
CA ALA A 15 -37.28 21.33 16.55
C ALA A 15 -37.90 20.82 15.25
N THR A 16 -38.89 21.55 14.76
CA THR A 16 -39.64 21.34 13.53
C THR A 16 -38.93 21.93 12.32
N ALA A 17 -38.91 21.20 11.19
CA ALA A 17 -38.82 21.79 9.85
C ALA A 17 -39.46 20.88 8.79
N THR A 18 -40.76 21.10 8.59
CA THR A 18 -41.44 21.32 7.30
C THR A 18 -41.11 20.43 6.10
N VAL A 19 -42.05 19.52 5.78
CA VAL A 19 -42.25 18.93 4.44
C VAL A 19 -43.47 19.58 3.81
N THR A 20 -43.28 20.18 2.64
CA THR A 20 -44.34 20.82 1.85
C THR A 20 -45.20 19.75 1.19
N MET A 21 -46.49 19.72 1.49
CA MET A 21 -47.49 18.94 0.76
C MET A 21 -47.90 19.65 -0.53
N LEU A 22 -48.07 18.88 -1.61
CA LEU A 22 -49.00 19.19 -2.69
C LEU A 22 -50.16 18.20 -2.60
N ALA A 23 -51.37 18.74 -2.44
CA ALA A 23 -52.62 18.01 -2.31
C ALA A 23 -53.24 17.71 -3.69
N THR A 24 -53.93 16.58 -3.84
CA THR A 24 -55.35 16.50 -4.24
C THR A 24 -55.87 15.06 -4.17
N GLY A 25 -57.04 14.88 -3.54
CA GLY A 25 -57.91 13.69 -3.72
C GLY A 25 -58.44 13.06 -2.42
N MET A 26 -59.50 13.65 -1.83
CA MET A 26 -60.26 13.02 -0.74
C MET A 26 -61.27 12.00 -1.31
N ILE A 27 -61.32 10.80 -0.72
CA ILE A 27 -62.51 9.93 -0.73
C ILE A 27 -62.75 9.48 0.73
N SER A 28 -64.02 9.53 1.14
CA SER A 28 -64.56 9.35 2.49
C SER A 28 -64.38 7.94 3.07
N SER A 29 -64.09 7.88 4.37
CA SER A 29 -63.68 6.70 5.13
C SER A 29 -64.82 5.79 5.63
N SER A 30 -65.93 5.68 4.90
CA SER A 30 -67.07 4.84 5.31
C SER A 30 -67.33 3.63 4.41
N ASP A 31 -66.77 3.56 3.19
CA ASP A 31 -66.97 2.43 2.27
C ASP A 31 -65.84 1.38 2.29
N VAL A 32 -64.70 1.70 2.93
CA VAL A 32 -63.53 0.80 3.02
C VAL A 32 -63.72 -0.34 4.04
N PHE A 33 -64.65 -0.18 4.99
CA PHE A 33 -64.89 -1.18 6.04
C PHE A 33 -65.91 -2.27 5.67
N ALA A 34 -66.67 -2.10 4.58
CA ALA A 34 -67.60 -3.10 4.09
C ALA A 34 -66.93 -4.10 3.13
N GLU A 35 -66.04 -3.64 2.23
CA GLU A 35 -65.29 -4.51 1.31
C GLU A 35 -64.25 -5.40 2.02
N GLN A 36 -63.66 -4.95 3.14
CA GLN A 36 -62.71 -5.76 3.89
C GLN A 36 -63.34 -6.96 4.61
N LYS A 37 -64.64 -6.92 4.96
CA LYS A 37 -65.32 -8.06 5.61
C LYS A 37 -65.78 -9.13 4.63
N GLU A 38 -66.11 -8.79 3.39
CA GLU A 38 -66.42 -9.79 2.35
C GLU A 38 -65.16 -10.43 1.75
N GLN A 39 -64.06 -9.68 1.57
CA GLN A 39 -62.78 -10.27 1.15
C GLN A 39 -62.19 -11.22 2.20
N GLN A 40 -62.33 -10.93 3.50
CA GLN A 40 -61.81 -11.80 4.56
C GLN A 40 -62.66 -13.08 4.76
N LYS A 41 -63.95 -13.06 4.35
CA LYS A 41 -64.84 -14.23 4.37
C LYS A 41 -64.66 -15.14 3.14
N ASN A 42 -64.31 -14.57 1.99
CA ASN A 42 -63.95 -15.34 0.79
C ASN A 42 -62.51 -15.90 0.84
N LEU A 43 -61.58 -15.26 1.56
CA LEU A 43 -60.24 -15.81 1.80
C LEU A 43 -60.23 -16.98 2.80
N SER A 44 -61.22 -17.05 3.70
CA SER A 44 -61.32 -18.10 4.72
C SER A 44 -62.08 -19.35 4.26
N THR A 45 -62.88 -19.26 3.19
CA THR A 45 -63.58 -20.42 2.58
C THR A 45 -62.79 -21.08 1.44
N SER A 46 -61.77 -20.42 0.87
CA SER A 46 -60.85 -21.07 -0.09
C SER A 46 -59.69 -21.83 0.57
N LEU A 47 -59.56 -21.79 1.90
CA LEU A 47 -58.51 -22.46 2.68
C LEU A 47 -58.91 -23.83 3.25
N GLN A 48 -60.09 -24.36 2.92
CA GLN A 48 -60.58 -25.64 3.45
C GLN A 48 -60.83 -26.75 2.41
N SER A 49 -60.48 -26.55 1.14
CA SER A 49 -60.52 -27.64 0.16
C SER A 49 -59.43 -27.50 -0.89
N GLU A 50 -58.17 -27.74 -0.50
CA GLU A 50 -57.09 -28.22 -1.38
C GLU A 50 -55.82 -28.46 -0.53
N LYS A 51 -55.75 -29.62 0.13
CA LYS A 51 -54.44 -30.24 0.39
C LYS A 51 -53.94 -30.83 -0.93
N SER A 52 -53.59 -29.96 -1.89
CA SER A 52 -52.67 -30.34 -2.96
C SER A 52 -51.27 -30.18 -2.39
N VAL A 53 -50.50 -31.27 -2.39
CA VAL A 53 -49.09 -31.27 -2.04
C VAL A 53 -48.42 -30.23 -2.94
N LYS A 54 -47.92 -29.11 -2.37
CA LYS A 54 -47.01 -28.22 -3.09
C LYS A 54 -45.87 -29.09 -3.59
N SER A 55 -45.83 -29.35 -4.91
CA SER A 55 -44.68 -29.97 -5.56
C SER A 55 -43.49 -29.06 -5.30
N GLU A 56 -42.61 -29.46 -4.37
CA GLU A 56 -41.31 -28.81 -4.22
C GLU A 56 -40.61 -28.90 -5.58
N ASN A 57 -40.19 -27.75 -6.12
CA ASN A 57 -39.45 -27.74 -7.37
C ASN A 57 -38.05 -28.31 -7.12
N ARG A 58 -37.91 -29.63 -7.34
CA ARG A 58 -36.67 -30.41 -7.13
C ARG A 58 -35.78 -30.44 -8.38
N THR A 59 -35.80 -29.34 -9.15
CA THR A 59 -34.96 -29.14 -10.32
C THR A 59 -33.81 -28.21 -9.97
N PHE A 60 -32.59 -28.65 -10.22
CA PHE A 60 -31.35 -27.94 -9.92
C PHE A 60 -30.63 -27.60 -11.21
N THR A 61 -30.15 -26.37 -11.30
CA THR A 61 -29.23 -25.95 -12.36
C THR A 61 -27.82 -25.97 -11.77
N VAL A 62 -27.04 -27.00 -12.09
CA VAL A 62 -25.73 -27.22 -11.50
C VAL A 62 -24.65 -26.55 -12.36
N PRO A 63 -23.98 -25.49 -11.85
CA PRO A 63 -22.95 -24.78 -12.59
C PRO A 63 -21.69 -25.62 -12.74
N GLY A 64 -21.06 -25.59 -13.92
CA GLY A 64 -19.74 -26.16 -14.15
C GLY A 64 -18.66 -25.27 -13.52
N LYS A 65 -18.09 -25.71 -12.40
CA LYS A 65 -17.06 -24.98 -11.64
C LYS A 65 -15.64 -25.50 -11.86
N GLY A 66 -15.46 -26.55 -12.66
CA GLY A 66 -14.17 -27.18 -12.94
C GLY A 66 -13.86 -28.39 -12.04
N ASP A 67 -12.78 -29.12 -12.36
CA ASP A 67 -12.28 -30.20 -11.51
C ASP A 67 -11.44 -29.63 -10.35
N VAL A 68 -11.88 -29.82 -9.09
CA VAL A 68 -11.20 -29.30 -7.89
C VAL A 68 -9.78 -29.83 -7.75
N GLU A 69 -9.52 -31.05 -8.20
CA GLU A 69 -8.19 -31.66 -8.16
C GLU A 69 -7.27 -31.07 -9.23
N LEU A 70 -7.81 -30.75 -10.41
CA LEU A 70 -7.07 -30.06 -11.45
C LEU A 70 -6.74 -28.62 -11.03
N ILE A 71 -7.72 -27.90 -10.46
CA ILE A 71 -7.52 -26.54 -9.95
C ILE A 71 -6.48 -26.52 -8.82
N LYS A 72 -6.54 -27.48 -7.89
CA LYS A 72 -5.52 -27.65 -6.84
C LYS A 72 -4.11 -27.77 -7.43
N GLN A 73 -3.94 -28.58 -8.48
CA GLN A 73 -2.66 -28.77 -9.16
C GLN A 73 -2.23 -27.49 -9.90
N GLN A 74 -3.14 -26.81 -10.61
CA GLN A 74 -2.87 -25.57 -11.34
C GLN A 74 -2.46 -24.43 -10.41
N GLU A 75 -3.14 -24.29 -9.27
CA GLU A 75 -2.84 -23.27 -8.27
C GLU A 75 -1.67 -23.65 -7.34
N ARG A 76 -1.11 -24.86 -7.51
CA ARG A 76 0.00 -25.44 -6.74
C ARG A 76 -0.31 -25.62 -5.25
N LYS A 77 -1.60 -25.74 -4.89
CA LYS A 77 -2.08 -25.87 -3.51
C LYS A 77 -1.94 -27.30 -2.99
N SER A 78 -1.85 -27.47 -1.67
CA SER A 78 -1.86 -28.81 -1.05
C SER A 78 -3.26 -29.43 -0.89
N MET A 79 -4.30 -28.61 -0.90
CA MET A 79 -5.69 -29.02 -0.62
C MET A 79 -6.66 -28.43 -1.67
N ALA A 80 -7.73 -29.16 -1.96
CA ALA A 80 -8.80 -28.75 -2.84
C ALA A 80 -9.91 -28.00 -2.08
N PHE A 81 -10.68 -27.14 -2.74
CA PHE A 81 -11.93 -26.58 -2.20
C PHE A 81 -13.08 -27.59 -2.34
N SER A 82 -14.24 -27.29 -1.76
CA SER A 82 -15.38 -28.22 -1.73
C SER A 82 -15.96 -28.47 -3.12
N PRO A 83 -16.13 -29.73 -3.56
CA PRO A 83 -16.78 -30.02 -4.85
C PRO A 83 -18.31 -29.81 -4.80
N TYR A 84 -18.86 -29.46 -3.63
CA TYR A 84 -20.29 -29.51 -3.38
C TYR A 84 -21.07 -28.33 -3.96
N GLU A 85 -22.10 -28.64 -4.73
CA GLU A 85 -23.26 -27.76 -4.94
C GLU A 85 -24.45 -28.29 -4.12
N PRO A 86 -24.89 -27.58 -3.06
CA PRO A 86 -25.91 -28.05 -2.14
C PRO A 86 -27.31 -28.07 -2.76
N THR A 87 -28.10 -29.07 -2.40
CA THR A 87 -29.49 -29.24 -2.86
C THR A 87 -30.54 -28.85 -1.81
N GLY A 88 -30.15 -28.74 -0.54
CA GLY A 88 -31.10 -28.62 0.58
C GLY A 88 -31.90 -29.89 0.86
N LEU A 89 -31.46 -31.05 0.35
CA LEU A 89 -32.09 -32.34 0.56
C LEU A 89 -31.17 -33.29 1.35
N TYR A 90 -31.78 -34.06 2.23
CA TYR A 90 -31.17 -35.11 3.02
C TYR A 90 -31.69 -36.49 2.59
N ALA A 91 -30.79 -37.44 2.32
CA ALA A 91 -31.13 -38.84 2.11
C ALA A 91 -30.97 -39.63 3.41
N LYS A 92 -31.98 -40.40 3.79
CA LYS A 92 -31.88 -41.36 4.90
C LYS A 92 -30.94 -42.52 4.54
N PRO A 93 -30.37 -43.23 5.53
CA PRO A 93 -29.66 -44.48 5.31
C PRO A 93 -30.42 -45.44 4.39
N ASN A 94 -29.78 -45.87 3.31
CA ASN A 94 -30.32 -46.77 2.27
C ASN A 94 -31.57 -46.25 1.53
N GLU A 95 -31.90 -44.96 1.63
CA GLU A 95 -32.99 -44.38 0.83
C GLU A 95 -32.60 -44.36 -0.65
N GLN A 96 -33.50 -44.84 -1.51
CA GLN A 96 -33.33 -44.76 -2.95
C GLN A 96 -33.64 -43.35 -3.43
N ILE A 97 -32.66 -42.73 -4.08
CA ILE A 97 -32.78 -41.43 -4.71
C ILE A 97 -32.78 -41.62 -6.22
N THR A 98 -33.83 -41.15 -6.89
CA THR A 98 -33.91 -41.17 -8.36
C THR A 98 -33.69 -39.78 -8.91
N ILE A 99 -32.73 -39.66 -9.83
CA ILE A 99 -32.25 -38.40 -10.39
C ILE A 99 -32.25 -38.50 -11.91
N ASN A 100 -32.95 -37.57 -12.57
CA ASN A 100 -32.85 -37.37 -14.00
C ASN A 100 -31.78 -36.31 -14.29
N VAL A 101 -30.82 -36.62 -15.16
CA VAL A 101 -29.78 -35.69 -15.63
C VAL A 101 -30.06 -35.32 -17.07
N GLU A 102 -30.32 -34.05 -17.34
CA GLU A 102 -30.52 -33.55 -18.71
C GLU A 102 -29.18 -33.33 -19.42
N GLY A 103 -29.22 -33.33 -20.76
CA GLY A 103 -28.03 -33.10 -21.60
C GLY A 103 -27.31 -34.39 -21.97
N ASN A 104 -26.00 -34.29 -22.20
CA ASN A 104 -25.18 -35.40 -22.72
C ASN A 104 -23.87 -35.61 -21.93
N GLN A 105 -23.73 -34.97 -20.77
CA GLN A 105 -22.54 -35.01 -19.95
C GLN A 105 -22.82 -35.71 -18.62
N ASP A 106 -21.83 -36.46 -18.15
CA ASP A 106 -21.87 -37.05 -16.82
C ASP A 106 -21.69 -35.97 -15.74
N ILE A 107 -22.29 -36.20 -14.58
CA ILE A 107 -22.12 -35.36 -13.39
C ILE A 107 -21.89 -36.24 -12.16
N GLN A 108 -21.23 -35.72 -11.14
CA GLN A 108 -21.11 -36.43 -9.86
C GLN A 108 -22.19 -35.98 -8.88
N VAL A 109 -22.59 -36.90 -8.00
CA VAL A 109 -23.45 -36.61 -6.84
C VAL A 109 -22.83 -37.25 -5.60
N TYR A 110 -22.89 -36.53 -4.49
CA TYR A 110 -22.44 -37.00 -3.18
C TYR A 110 -23.65 -37.17 -2.26
N ILE A 111 -23.61 -38.22 -1.44
CA ILE A 111 -24.50 -38.42 -0.31
C ILE A 111 -23.64 -38.51 0.94
N GLY A 112 -23.72 -37.45 1.75
CA GLY A 112 -22.93 -37.23 2.95
C GLY A 112 -22.04 -35.98 2.90
N THR A 113 -21.78 -35.40 4.06
CA THR A 113 -20.95 -34.21 4.24
C THR A 113 -19.66 -34.58 4.97
N TYR A 114 -18.51 -34.34 4.32
CA TYR A 114 -17.19 -34.53 4.93
C TYR A 114 -17.09 -33.80 6.27
N SER A 115 -16.51 -34.44 7.29
CA SER A 115 -16.35 -33.91 8.65
C SER A 115 -17.64 -33.66 9.45
N TYR A 116 -18.83 -33.77 8.85
CA TYR A 116 -20.11 -33.70 9.57
C TYR A 116 -20.70 -35.09 9.82
N ASP A 117 -20.73 -35.96 8.80
CA ASP A 117 -21.30 -37.31 8.90
C ASP A 117 -20.27 -38.36 9.35
N ALA A 118 -18.98 -38.03 9.25
CA ALA A 118 -17.87 -38.88 9.62
C ALA A 118 -16.60 -38.05 9.86
N SER A 119 -15.70 -38.55 10.70
CA SER A 119 -14.35 -37.99 10.89
C SER A 119 -13.59 -37.98 9.55
N TRP A 120 -12.62 -37.06 9.41
CA TRP A 120 -11.71 -37.02 8.27
C TRP A 120 -10.97 -38.32 7.98
N ARG A 121 -10.77 -39.18 9.00
CA ARG A 121 -10.15 -40.51 8.85
C ARG A 121 -11.09 -41.54 8.21
N GLU A 122 -12.38 -41.21 8.13
CA GLU A 122 -13.45 -42.07 7.64
C GLU A 122 -14.17 -41.44 6.43
N ASP A 123 -13.50 -40.56 5.67
CA ASP A 123 -14.04 -39.89 4.48
C ASP A 123 -14.66 -40.87 3.45
N SER A 124 -14.26 -42.15 3.46
CA SER A 124 -14.86 -43.23 2.65
C SER A 124 -16.33 -43.55 2.97
N LYS A 125 -16.84 -43.08 4.12
CA LYS A 125 -18.26 -43.15 4.50
C LYS A 125 -19.13 -42.19 3.68
N ILE A 126 -18.53 -41.14 3.13
CA ILE A 126 -19.19 -40.24 2.19
C ILE A 126 -19.17 -40.89 0.81
N LYS A 127 -20.34 -41.13 0.23
CA LYS A 127 -20.45 -41.83 -1.06
C LYS A 127 -20.63 -40.85 -2.19
N SER A 128 -19.85 -41.03 -3.25
CA SER A 128 -20.04 -40.34 -4.51
C SER A 128 -20.44 -41.31 -5.61
N PHE A 129 -21.23 -40.82 -6.56
CA PHE A 129 -21.74 -41.59 -7.69
C PHE A 129 -21.56 -40.77 -8.97
N THR A 130 -21.21 -41.44 -10.07
CA THR A 130 -21.25 -40.83 -11.40
C THR A 130 -22.64 -41.05 -11.98
N LEU A 131 -23.34 -39.97 -12.27
CA LEU A 131 -24.64 -39.98 -12.91
C LEU A 131 -24.46 -39.82 -14.42
N LYS A 132 -25.10 -40.72 -15.18
CA LYS A 132 -25.17 -40.65 -16.64
C LYS A 132 -26.35 -39.77 -17.08
N PRO A 133 -26.33 -39.19 -18.30
CA PRO A 133 -27.54 -38.59 -18.87
C PRO A 133 -28.75 -39.52 -18.80
N GLY A 134 -29.91 -38.97 -18.44
CA GLY A 134 -31.15 -39.71 -18.19
C GLY A 134 -31.34 -40.09 -16.72
N ILE A 135 -32.13 -41.13 -16.48
CA ILE A 135 -32.58 -41.54 -15.14
C ILE A 135 -31.51 -42.41 -14.46
N ASN A 136 -31.17 -42.06 -13.23
CA ASN A 136 -30.24 -42.78 -12.37
C ASN A 136 -30.92 -43.06 -11.02
N THR A 137 -30.67 -44.23 -10.44
CA THR A 137 -31.11 -44.56 -9.08
C THR A 137 -29.88 -44.90 -8.23
N ILE A 138 -29.73 -44.21 -7.11
CA ILE A 138 -28.58 -44.35 -6.20
C ILE A 138 -29.06 -44.50 -4.76
N GLN A 139 -28.21 -45.02 -3.89
CA GLN A 139 -28.45 -45.10 -2.45
C GLN A 139 -27.11 -45.15 -1.70
N SER A 140 -27.06 -44.54 -0.51
CA SER A 140 -25.89 -44.60 0.39
C SER A 140 -26.26 -45.31 1.69
N PRO A 141 -25.46 -46.28 2.17
CA PRO A 141 -25.72 -46.96 3.44
C PRO A 141 -25.79 -46.03 4.65
N ASN A 142 -25.03 -44.93 4.63
CA ASN A 142 -24.97 -43.99 5.76
C ASN A 142 -25.98 -42.85 5.64
N GLY A 143 -26.60 -42.66 4.48
CA GLY A 143 -27.38 -41.45 4.20
C GLY A 143 -26.51 -40.19 4.22
N GLY A 144 -27.15 -39.04 4.35
CA GLY A 144 -26.50 -37.72 4.44
C GLY A 144 -27.07 -36.70 3.46
N MET A 145 -26.50 -35.49 3.51
CA MET A 145 -26.87 -34.40 2.60
C MET A 145 -26.53 -34.73 1.15
N ILE A 146 -27.36 -34.30 0.20
CA ILE A 146 -27.18 -34.56 -1.23
C ILE A 146 -26.53 -33.34 -1.91
N TYR A 147 -25.42 -33.56 -2.60
CA TYR A 147 -24.69 -32.53 -3.33
C TYR A 147 -24.47 -32.92 -4.79
N PHE A 148 -24.63 -31.99 -5.72
CA PHE A 148 -24.18 -32.20 -7.09
C PHE A 148 -22.77 -31.66 -7.28
N TYR A 149 -22.08 -32.19 -8.29
CA TYR A 149 -20.78 -31.71 -8.69
C TYR A 149 -20.57 -31.81 -10.20
N ASN A 150 -20.58 -30.66 -10.88
CA ASN A 150 -20.30 -30.54 -12.30
C ASN A 150 -18.83 -30.11 -12.53
N LYS A 151 -18.02 -31.07 -13.01
CA LYS A 151 -16.58 -30.90 -13.28
C LYS A 151 -16.27 -30.06 -14.51
N GLN A 152 -17.25 -29.70 -15.32
CA GLN A 152 -17.02 -28.88 -16.50
C GLN A 152 -16.54 -27.49 -16.10
N GLN A 153 -15.67 -26.89 -16.91
CA GLN A 153 -15.27 -25.49 -16.76
C GLN A 153 -16.30 -24.62 -17.49
N GLY A 154 -17.28 -24.09 -16.74
CA GLY A 154 -18.39 -23.31 -17.28
C GLY A 154 -19.60 -24.15 -17.72
N GLY A 155 -20.64 -23.46 -18.19
CA GLY A 155 -21.94 -24.08 -18.54
C GLY A 155 -22.76 -24.51 -17.32
N THR A 156 -23.92 -25.11 -17.59
CA THR A 156 -24.81 -25.64 -16.56
C THR A 156 -25.39 -27.00 -16.99
N ILE A 157 -25.63 -27.88 -16.03
CA ILE A 157 -26.40 -29.12 -16.23
C ILE A 157 -27.67 -29.01 -15.40
N ARG A 158 -28.82 -29.31 -16.01
CA ARG A 158 -30.08 -29.38 -15.29
C ARG A 158 -30.30 -30.80 -14.78
N THR A 159 -30.59 -30.93 -13.49
CA THR A 159 -30.89 -32.21 -12.84
C THR A 159 -32.21 -32.11 -12.10
N THR A 160 -32.97 -33.20 -12.04
CA THR A 160 -34.23 -33.26 -11.29
C THR A 160 -34.23 -34.48 -10.38
N ILE A 161 -34.41 -34.27 -9.08
CA ILE A 161 -34.59 -35.36 -8.11
C ILE A 161 -36.08 -35.71 -8.07
N THR A 162 -36.46 -36.84 -8.69
CA THR A 162 -37.85 -37.24 -8.87
C THR A 162 -38.38 -38.12 -7.73
N THR A 163 -37.50 -38.77 -6.98
CA THR A 163 -37.87 -39.66 -5.87
C THR A 163 -36.81 -39.65 -4.79
N GLY A 164 -37.24 -39.70 -3.53
CA GLY A 164 -36.38 -39.69 -2.36
C GLY A 164 -35.84 -38.31 -2.00
N GLY A 165 -35.25 -38.20 -0.82
CA GLY A 165 -34.70 -36.97 -0.28
C GLY A 165 -35.76 -36.16 0.48
N THR A 166 -35.42 -35.80 1.70
CA THR A 166 -36.23 -34.99 2.61
C THR A 166 -35.67 -33.57 2.68
N THR A 167 -36.51 -32.56 2.54
CA THR A 167 -36.10 -31.15 2.66
C THR A 167 -35.55 -30.84 4.04
N THR A 168 -34.49 -30.04 4.09
CA THR A 168 -33.84 -29.56 5.31
C THR A 168 -33.71 -28.02 5.26
N PRO A 169 -33.46 -27.33 6.39
CA PRO A 169 -33.17 -25.90 6.39
C PRO A 169 -31.95 -25.57 5.52
N PHE A 170 -32.20 -24.85 4.43
CA PHE A 170 -31.19 -24.43 3.47
C PHE A 170 -31.35 -22.93 3.18
N PHE A 171 -30.42 -22.14 3.73
CA PHE A 171 -30.37 -20.70 3.52
C PHE A 171 -29.46 -20.37 2.35
N GLU A 172 -29.87 -19.42 1.51
CA GLU A 172 -29.09 -18.99 0.35
C GLU A 172 -29.07 -17.47 0.31
N LEU A 173 -27.86 -16.92 0.29
CA LEU A 173 -27.63 -15.48 0.21
C LEU A 173 -28.31 -14.90 -1.03
N GLY A 174 -29.04 -13.80 -0.85
CA GLY A 174 -29.80 -13.14 -1.92
C GLY A 174 -31.18 -13.74 -2.19
N LYS A 175 -31.52 -14.91 -1.61
CA LYS A 175 -32.87 -15.50 -1.70
C LYS A 175 -33.62 -15.47 -0.38
N HIS A 176 -32.92 -15.69 0.73
CA HIS A 176 -33.53 -15.86 2.05
C HIS A 176 -33.16 -14.73 3.01
N THR A 177 -34.09 -14.41 3.91
CA THR A 177 -33.92 -13.46 5.03
C THR A 177 -33.68 -14.20 6.35
N LYS A 178 -33.22 -13.49 7.39
CA LYS A 178 -33.09 -14.07 8.73
C LYS A 178 -34.39 -14.73 9.23
N GLN A 179 -35.55 -14.13 8.92
CA GLN A 179 -36.83 -14.71 9.31
C GLN A 179 -37.13 -16.00 8.55
N ASP A 180 -36.74 -16.11 7.29
CA ASP A 180 -36.89 -17.37 6.54
C ASP A 180 -36.07 -18.50 7.16
N LEU A 181 -34.84 -18.23 7.62
CA LEU A 181 -34.04 -19.21 8.35
C LEU A 181 -34.73 -19.69 9.63
N ILE A 182 -35.32 -18.75 10.40
CA ILE A 182 -36.09 -19.10 11.61
C ILE A 182 -37.28 -19.99 11.23
N ASN A 183 -38.05 -19.60 10.22
CA ASN A 183 -39.21 -20.36 9.75
C ASN A 183 -38.81 -21.77 9.29
N MET A 184 -37.67 -21.92 8.59
CA MET A 184 -37.13 -23.24 8.20
C MET A 184 -36.79 -24.09 9.42
N LEU A 185 -36.15 -23.51 10.44
CA LEU A 185 -35.77 -24.21 11.67
C LEU A 185 -36.98 -24.62 12.52
N ASP A 186 -38.08 -23.87 12.44
CA ASP A 186 -39.34 -24.19 13.11
C ASP A 186 -40.12 -25.27 12.33
N GLN A 187 -40.07 -25.24 11.00
CA GLN A 187 -40.67 -26.25 10.14
C GLN A 187 -39.95 -27.60 10.21
N TYR A 188 -38.61 -27.59 10.35
CA TYR A 188 -37.77 -28.79 10.38
C TYR A 188 -36.92 -28.85 11.66
N PRO A 189 -37.54 -29.02 12.84
CA PRO A 189 -36.83 -28.93 14.13
C PRO A 189 -35.83 -30.06 14.37
N ASN A 190 -36.05 -31.22 13.72
CA ASN A 190 -35.22 -32.43 13.81
C ASN A 190 -34.40 -32.65 12.53
N ALA A 191 -34.13 -31.57 11.79
CA ALA A 191 -33.31 -31.61 10.59
C ALA A 191 -31.92 -32.21 10.88
N HIS A 192 -31.43 -33.03 9.94
CA HIS A 192 -30.10 -33.64 10.02
C HIS A 192 -29.00 -32.58 10.10
N ALA A 193 -29.09 -31.57 9.24
CA ALA A 193 -28.18 -30.43 9.18
C ALA A 193 -28.91 -29.18 8.69
N VAL A 194 -28.29 -28.02 8.94
CA VAL A 194 -28.63 -26.72 8.36
C VAL A 194 -27.48 -26.30 7.48
N GLU A 195 -27.81 -25.85 6.27
CA GLU A 195 -26.82 -25.35 5.33
C GLU A 195 -27.02 -23.86 5.04
N LEU A 196 -25.95 -23.08 5.12
CA LEU A 196 -25.94 -21.67 4.77
C LEU A 196 -24.98 -21.45 3.60
N LYS A 197 -25.51 -21.03 2.45
CA LYS A 197 -24.77 -20.82 1.21
C LYS A 197 -24.56 -19.34 0.92
N GLY A 198 -23.30 -18.92 0.86
CA GLY A 198 -22.86 -17.63 0.35
C GLY A 198 -22.48 -17.69 -1.14
N GLU A 199 -21.79 -16.67 -1.63
CA GLU A 199 -21.25 -16.65 -2.99
C GLU A 199 -19.97 -17.50 -3.12
N ARG A 200 -19.16 -17.53 -2.06
CA ARG A 200 -17.82 -18.15 -2.00
C ARG A 200 -17.68 -19.13 -0.85
N VAL A 201 -18.65 -19.18 0.07
CA VAL A 201 -18.63 -20.05 1.25
C VAL A 201 -19.86 -20.94 1.36
N LEU A 202 -19.68 -22.10 2.00
CA LEU A 202 -20.75 -23.00 2.44
C LEU A 202 -20.54 -23.30 3.92
N ILE A 203 -21.60 -23.28 4.71
CA ILE A 203 -21.57 -23.68 6.13
C ILE A 203 -22.51 -24.86 6.31
N THR A 204 -22.05 -25.94 6.95
CA THR A 204 -22.90 -27.05 7.40
C THR A 204 -22.76 -27.21 8.90
N ALA A 205 -23.88 -27.05 9.63
CA ALA A 205 -23.92 -27.21 11.07
C ALA A 205 -25.27 -27.76 11.52
N SER A 206 -25.34 -28.32 12.72
CA SER A 206 -26.58 -28.83 13.29
C SER A 206 -27.56 -27.69 13.64
N PRO A 207 -28.87 -27.94 13.64
CA PRO A 207 -29.87 -26.95 14.09
C PRO A 207 -29.57 -26.40 15.49
N ALA A 208 -29.02 -27.23 16.37
CA ALA A 208 -28.62 -26.83 17.72
C ALA A 208 -27.53 -25.74 17.70
N ARG A 209 -26.49 -25.88 16.87
CA ARG A 209 -25.42 -24.88 16.76
C ARG A 209 -25.89 -23.59 16.10
N ILE A 210 -26.71 -23.68 15.05
CA ILE A 210 -27.30 -22.49 14.42
C ILE A 210 -28.13 -21.70 15.44
N LYS A 211 -29.00 -22.38 16.19
CA LYS A 211 -29.80 -21.74 17.25
C LYS A 211 -28.92 -21.12 18.33
N LYS A 212 -27.91 -21.86 18.83
CA LYS A 212 -27.04 -21.41 19.92
C LYS A 212 -26.15 -20.22 19.53
N TYR A 213 -25.46 -20.29 18.39
CA TYR A 213 -24.39 -19.34 18.06
C TYR A 213 -24.75 -18.31 17.01
N LEU A 214 -25.57 -18.65 16.01
CA LEU A 214 -25.99 -17.67 15.01
C LEU A 214 -27.19 -16.88 15.54
N LEU A 215 -28.30 -17.55 15.85
CA LEU A 215 -29.50 -16.87 16.34
C LEU A 215 -29.31 -16.34 17.77
N GLY A 216 -28.65 -17.11 18.65
CA GLY A 216 -28.38 -16.72 20.03
C GLY A 216 -27.45 -15.52 20.19
N SER A 217 -26.54 -15.27 19.24
CA SER A 217 -25.72 -14.04 19.20
C SER A 217 -26.41 -12.87 18.47
N ASN A 218 -27.65 -13.07 18.04
CA ASN A 218 -28.40 -12.17 17.17
C ASN A 218 -27.70 -11.88 15.81
N THR A 219 -26.81 -12.77 15.36
CA THR A 219 -26.17 -12.65 14.04
C THR A 219 -27.23 -12.65 12.93
N ASP A 220 -27.03 -11.80 11.93
CA ASP A 220 -27.78 -11.82 10.68
C ASP A 220 -27.04 -12.72 9.67
N PRO A 221 -27.64 -13.84 9.20
CA PRO A 221 -26.98 -14.74 8.26
C PRO A 221 -26.58 -14.06 6.95
N VAL A 222 -27.31 -13.02 6.50
CA VAL A 222 -26.96 -12.25 5.31
C VAL A 222 -25.64 -11.51 5.52
N GLN A 223 -25.50 -10.84 6.67
CA GLN A 223 -24.30 -10.07 6.98
C GLN A 223 -23.10 -11.00 7.22
N LEU A 224 -23.33 -12.12 7.89
CA LEU A 224 -22.29 -13.13 8.15
C LEU A 224 -21.72 -13.66 6.84
N LEU A 225 -22.57 -14.18 5.94
CA LEU A 225 -22.12 -14.78 4.68
C LEU A 225 -21.40 -13.75 3.80
N LYS A 226 -21.91 -12.51 3.71
CA LYS A 226 -21.21 -11.43 2.99
C LYS A 226 -19.81 -11.16 3.55
N LYS A 227 -19.67 -11.16 4.88
CA LYS A 227 -18.38 -10.93 5.54
C LYS A 227 -17.42 -12.10 5.35
N MET A 228 -17.92 -13.34 5.33
CA MET A 228 -17.12 -14.52 5.03
C MET A 228 -16.70 -14.59 3.55
N ASP A 229 -17.59 -14.17 2.63
CA ASP A 229 -17.26 -14.02 1.22
C ASP A 229 -16.19 -12.93 1.01
N GLU A 230 -16.23 -11.83 1.77
CA GLU A 230 -15.19 -10.79 1.78
C GLU A 230 -13.84 -11.34 2.29
N ALA A 231 -13.83 -12.09 3.40
CA ALA A 231 -12.62 -12.75 3.90
C ALA A 231 -12.00 -13.68 2.85
N THR A 232 -12.85 -14.47 2.17
CA THR A 232 -12.42 -15.35 1.07
C THR A 232 -11.74 -14.57 -0.05
N ARG A 233 -12.30 -13.45 -0.48
CA ARG A 233 -11.71 -12.59 -1.51
C ARG A 233 -10.38 -11.96 -1.10
N ILE A 234 -10.24 -11.58 0.17
CA ILE A 234 -8.96 -11.09 0.70
C ILE A 234 -7.90 -12.18 0.60
N GLN A 235 -8.22 -13.42 0.97
CA GLN A 235 -7.28 -14.53 0.87
C GLN A 235 -6.97 -14.91 -0.60
N ASP A 236 -7.97 -14.86 -1.48
CA ASP A 236 -7.79 -15.07 -2.93
C ASP A 236 -6.86 -14.01 -3.54
N LYS A 237 -6.99 -12.75 -3.10
CA LYS A 237 -6.08 -11.67 -3.48
C LYS A 237 -4.64 -11.97 -3.08
N VAL A 238 -4.40 -12.43 -1.84
CA VAL A 238 -3.06 -12.83 -1.37
C VAL A 238 -2.47 -13.95 -2.25
N ALA A 239 -3.30 -14.89 -2.69
CA ALA A 239 -2.92 -15.95 -3.63
C ALA A 239 -2.69 -15.45 -5.08
N GLY A 240 -2.89 -14.16 -5.35
CA GLY A 240 -2.69 -13.52 -6.66
C GLY A 240 -3.73 -13.91 -7.71
N LEU A 241 -4.95 -14.23 -7.30
CA LEU A 241 -6.06 -14.59 -8.18
C LEU A 241 -7.02 -13.39 -8.35
N SER A 242 -7.37 -13.05 -9.59
CA SER A 242 -8.47 -12.11 -9.86
C SER A 242 -9.84 -12.77 -9.70
N GLU A 243 -10.91 -11.99 -9.60
CA GLU A 243 -12.28 -12.53 -9.53
C GLU A 243 -12.63 -13.44 -10.72
N GLU A 244 -12.03 -13.26 -11.89
CA GLU A 244 -12.25 -14.13 -13.05
C GLU A 244 -11.47 -15.44 -12.94
N GLN A 245 -10.31 -15.42 -12.28
CA GLN A 245 -9.38 -16.55 -12.19
C GLN A 245 -9.64 -17.44 -10.97
N VAL A 246 -10.21 -16.90 -9.90
CA VAL A 246 -10.41 -17.65 -8.64
C VAL A 246 -11.23 -18.92 -8.86
N ASP A 247 -10.84 -19.96 -8.12
CA ASP A 247 -11.64 -21.16 -7.92
C ASP A 247 -13.07 -20.81 -7.48
N LYS A 248 -14.08 -21.18 -8.29
CA LYS A 248 -15.50 -20.90 -8.04
C LYS A 248 -16.19 -21.87 -7.08
N HIS A 249 -15.46 -22.85 -6.57
CA HIS A 249 -15.90 -23.74 -5.49
C HIS A 249 -15.95 -23.03 -4.13
N TYR A 250 -16.64 -23.66 -3.18
CA TYR A 250 -16.86 -23.08 -1.85
C TYR A 250 -15.69 -23.40 -0.90
N VAL A 251 -15.30 -22.42 -0.10
CA VAL A 251 -14.66 -22.70 1.19
C VAL A 251 -15.75 -23.22 2.12
N HIS A 252 -15.66 -24.48 2.51
CA HIS A 252 -16.72 -25.15 3.26
C HIS A 252 -16.36 -25.26 4.75
N TYR A 253 -17.15 -24.62 5.60
CA TYR A 253 -17.00 -24.59 7.05
C TYR A 253 -17.97 -25.60 7.69
N VAL A 254 -17.44 -26.57 8.43
CA VAL A 254 -18.23 -27.73 8.89
C VAL A 254 -18.15 -27.89 10.40
N GLU A 255 -19.30 -28.03 11.07
CA GLU A 255 -19.33 -28.53 12.45
C GLU A 255 -18.82 -29.98 12.49
N GLU A 256 -17.87 -30.28 13.38
CA GLU A 256 -17.33 -31.62 13.56
C GLU A 256 -17.55 -32.12 15.00
N ASN A 257 -17.96 -33.38 15.14
CA ASN A 257 -18.20 -34.00 16.46
C ASN A 257 -17.59 -35.42 16.58
N HIS A 258 -16.84 -35.91 15.59
CA HIS A 258 -16.27 -37.26 15.52
C HIS A 258 -14.76 -37.32 15.79
N SER A 259 -14.08 -36.18 15.79
CA SER A 259 -12.61 -36.10 15.96
C SER A 259 -12.24 -35.23 17.18
N PRO A 260 -12.53 -35.67 18.42
CA PRO A 260 -12.41 -34.82 19.61
C PRO A 260 -10.98 -34.39 19.96
N ASP A 261 -9.96 -35.04 19.39
CA ASP A 261 -8.55 -34.72 19.63
C ASP A 261 -8.10 -33.41 18.94
N TYR A 262 -8.89 -32.89 18.01
CA TYR A 262 -8.62 -31.62 17.32
C TYR A 262 -9.53 -30.52 17.85
N TYR A 263 -9.08 -29.27 17.70
CA TYR A 263 -9.92 -28.09 18.00
C TYR A 263 -10.55 -27.53 16.72
N MET A 264 -9.72 -27.22 15.73
CA MET A 264 -10.09 -26.85 14.37
C MET A 264 -9.09 -27.52 13.43
N TYR A 265 -9.48 -27.79 12.18
CA TYR A 265 -8.56 -28.31 11.17
C TYR A 265 -9.02 -28.04 9.75
N ALA A 266 -8.08 -28.09 8.81
CA ALA A 266 -8.32 -28.04 7.38
C ALA A 266 -7.73 -29.28 6.68
N THR A 267 -8.44 -29.75 5.67
CA THR A 267 -8.01 -30.81 4.75
C THR A 267 -8.80 -30.65 3.46
N SER A 268 -8.47 -31.41 2.40
CA SER A 268 -9.15 -31.27 1.11
C SER A 268 -10.67 -31.21 1.27
N TYR A 269 -11.29 -30.28 0.56
CA TYR A 269 -12.73 -30.03 0.50
C TYR A 269 -13.33 -29.19 1.64
N ARG A 270 -12.73 -29.11 2.85
CA ARG A 270 -13.38 -28.45 4.00
C ARG A 270 -12.44 -27.97 5.10
N THR A 271 -12.95 -27.02 5.88
CA THR A 271 -12.49 -26.69 7.23
C THR A 271 -13.51 -27.22 8.24
N ALA A 272 -13.02 -27.67 9.40
CA ALA A 272 -13.83 -28.37 10.39
C ALA A 272 -13.60 -27.79 11.80
N TYR A 273 -14.67 -27.71 12.59
CA TYR A 273 -14.68 -27.03 13.89
C TYR A 273 -15.29 -27.94 14.94
N VAL A 274 -14.47 -28.40 15.89
CA VAL A 274 -14.87 -29.43 16.86
C VAL A 274 -15.71 -28.83 17.98
N GLY A 275 -16.90 -29.39 18.19
CA GLY A 275 -17.80 -29.00 19.28
C GLY A 275 -18.19 -27.51 19.25
N ASP A 276 -17.81 -26.76 20.28
CA ASP A 276 -18.18 -25.34 20.42
C ASP A 276 -17.33 -24.41 19.52
N ALA A 277 -16.28 -24.92 18.86
CA ALA A 277 -15.40 -24.12 18.00
C ALA A 277 -16.13 -23.48 16.80
N ILE A 278 -17.23 -24.07 16.32
CA ILE A 278 -18.03 -23.52 15.21
C ILE A 278 -18.64 -22.14 15.53
N GLN A 279 -18.67 -21.74 16.80
CA GLN A 279 -19.10 -20.40 17.21
C GLN A 279 -18.31 -19.27 16.54
N TYR A 280 -17.02 -19.51 16.23
CA TYR A 280 -16.18 -18.52 15.55
C TYR A 280 -16.54 -18.34 14.09
N VAL A 281 -17.29 -19.29 13.51
CA VAL A 281 -17.86 -19.22 12.16
C VAL A 281 -19.26 -18.62 12.19
N LEU A 282 -20.09 -18.99 13.18
CA LEU A 282 -21.52 -18.67 13.19
C LEU A 282 -21.89 -17.32 13.85
N ASP A 283 -21.02 -16.80 14.73
CA ASP A 283 -21.20 -15.49 15.35
C ASP A 283 -20.39 -14.44 14.59
N ILE A 284 -21.06 -13.48 13.96
CA ILE A 284 -20.40 -12.46 13.12
C ILE A 284 -19.43 -11.58 13.93
N ASN A 285 -19.73 -11.29 15.21
CA ASN A 285 -18.85 -10.48 16.03
C ASN A 285 -17.56 -11.23 16.35
N LYS A 286 -17.65 -12.53 16.64
CA LYS A 286 -16.48 -13.39 16.82
C LYS A 286 -15.73 -13.55 15.52
N PHE A 287 -16.42 -13.82 14.42
CA PHE A 287 -15.78 -13.95 13.11
C PHE A 287 -15.01 -12.70 12.72
N ILE A 288 -15.49 -11.49 13.02
CA ILE A 288 -14.78 -10.24 12.69
C ILE A 288 -13.66 -9.91 13.68
N LYS A 289 -13.88 -10.07 14.98
CA LYS A 289 -12.96 -9.56 16.03
C LYS A 289 -12.01 -10.60 16.60
N ASP A 290 -12.35 -11.88 16.49
CA ASP A 290 -11.61 -13.02 17.04
C ASP A 290 -11.65 -14.21 16.07
N GLY A 291 -11.66 -13.91 14.76
CA GLY A 291 -11.85 -14.88 13.68
C GLY A 291 -10.61 -15.65 13.27
N TRP A 292 -9.51 -15.55 14.04
CA TRP A 292 -8.21 -16.10 13.66
C TRP A 292 -8.29 -17.58 13.26
N GLY A 293 -9.00 -18.41 14.04
CA GLY A 293 -9.17 -19.83 13.75
C GLY A 293 -9.79 -20.09 12.37
N PRO A 294 -11.02 -19.62 12.09
CA PRO A 294 -11.62 -19.77 10.77
C PRO A 294 -10.80 -19.22 9.61
N TRP A 295 -10.11 -18.10 9.78
CA TRP A 295 -9.23 -17.54 8.73
C TRP A 295 -7.98 -18.40 8.50
N HIS A 296 -7.39 -18.93 9.58
CA HIS A 296 -6.24 -19.82 9.58
C HIS A 296 -6.52 -21.13 8.85
N GLU A 297 -7.65 -21.77 9.14
CA GLU A 297 -8.07 -22.99 8.44
C GLU A 297 -8.35 -22.73 6.95
N ALA A 298 -9.00 -21.62 6.62
CA ALA A 298 -9.22 -21.23 5.23
C ALA A 298 -7.89 -20.90 4.50
N GLY A 299 -6.89 -20.41 5.21
CA GLY A 299 -5.54 -20.16 4.72
C GLY A 299 -4.80 -21.45 4.34
N HIS A 300 -4.99 -22.54 5.10
CA HIS A 300 -4.39 -23.85 4.76
C HIS A 300 -4.82 -24.35 3.38
N LEU A 301 -6.08 -24.10 2.99
CA LEU A 301 -6.60 -24.48 1.68
C LEU A 301 -5.91 -23.74 0.51
N ARG A 302 -5.14 -22.69 0.78
CA ARG A 302 -4.45 -21.84 -0.21
C ARG A 302 -2.92 -21.98 -0.22
N GLN A 303 -2.36 -22.75 0.70
CA GLN A 303 -0.90 -22.90 0.79
C GLN A 303 -0.29 -23.53 -0.44
N GLN A 304 0.66 -22.82 -1.05
CA GLN A 304 1.43 -23.32 -2.18
C GLN A 304 2.55 -24.24 -1.73
N SER A 305 2.51 -25.48 -2.21
CA SER A 305 3.50 -26.52 -1.90
C SER A 305 4.93 -26.17 -2.34
N PRO A 306 5.17 -25.49 -3.49
CA PRO A 306 6.52 -25.19 -3.98
C PRO A 306 7.41 -24.32 -3.08
N TRP A 307 6.84 -23.53 -2.16
CA TRP A 307 7.64 -22.75 -1.20
C TRP A 307 7.24 -23.02 0.26
N LYS A 308 6.53 -24.13 0.48
CA LYS A 308 6.28 -24.70 1.81
C LYS A 308 7.41 -25.68 2.14
N PHE A 309 8.50 -25.14 2.68
CA PHE A 309 9.65 -25.90 3.19
C PHE A 309 9.46 -26.33 4.65
N TYR A 310 10.48 -26.94 5.25
CA TYR A 310 10.44 -27.52 6.59
C TYR A 310 9.79 -26.61 7.65
N ASN A 311 8.81 -27.15 8.38
CA ASN A 311 8.07 -26.44 9.43
C ASN A 311 7.39 -25.12 9.01
N MET A 312 6.95 -25.01 7.74
CA MET A 312 6.20 -23.85 7.24
C MET A 312 4.68 -24.05 7.15
N THR A 313 4.16 -25.25 7.44
CA THR A 313 2.72 -25.55 7.36
C THR A 313 1.88 -24.62 8.24
N GLU A 314 2.29 -24.40 9.49
CA GLU A 314 1.60 -23.50 10.44
C GLU A 314 2.07 -22.04 10.38
N VAL A 315 2.89 -21.70 9.38
CA VAL A 315 3.47 -20.36 9.23
C VAL A 315 2.92 -19.69 7.99
N GLN A 316 3.04 -20.33 6.83
CA GLN A 316 2.66 -19.75 5.54
C GLN A 316 1.16 -19.42 5.46
N ASN A 317 0.29 -20.27 6.02
CA ASN A 317 -1.15 -20.02 6.04
C ASN A 317 -1.52 -18.74 6.81
N ASN A 318 -0.72 -18.33 7.79
CA ASN A 318 -1.00 -17.15 8.59
C ASN A 318 -0.77 -15.82 7.84
N ILE A 319 -0.15 -15.82 6.66
CA ILE A 319 -0.14 -14.62 5.79
C ILE A 319 -1.58 -14.27 5.39
N TYR A 320 -2.39 -15.28 5.09
CA TYR A 320 -3.80 -15.12 4.75
C TYR A 320 -4.61 -14.64 5.95
N SER A 321 -4.37 -15.22 7.14
CA SER A 321 -5.01 -14.81 8.39
C SER A 321 -4.71 -13.36 8.75
N LEU A 322 -3.44 -12.95 8.69
CA LEU A 322 -3.03 -11.56 8.95
C LEU A 322 -3.63 -10.59 7.95
N SER A 323 -3.77 -10.99 6.68
CA SER A 323 -4.38 -10.13 5.66
C SER A 323 -5.87 -9.91 5.92
N VAL A 324 -6.60 -10.94 6.38
CA VAL A 324 -8.00 -10.80 6.79
C VAL A 324 -8.12 -9.96 8.06
N GLU A 325 -7.30 -10.23 9.09
CA GLU A 325 -7.28 -9.45 10.33
C GLU A 325 -7.04 -7.96 10.01
N LYS A 326 -5.98 -7.66 9.25
CA LYS A 326 -5.64 -6.32 8.80
C LYS A 326 -6.82 -5.63 8.11
N ALA A 327 -7.51 -6.32 7.20
CA ALA A 327 -8.65 -5.73 6.50
C ALA A 327 -9.83 -5.43 7.44
N PHE A 328 -10.10 -6.31 8.40
CA PHE A 328 -11.24 -6.18 9.32
C PHE A 328 -10.95 -5.26 10.52
N THR A 329 -9.69 -4.94 10.79
CA THR A 329 -9.27 -4.03 11.87
C THR A 329 -8.77 -2.67 11.35
N SER A 330 -9.27 -2.22 10.20
CA SER A 330 -8.92 -0.91 9.61
C SER A 330 -7.41 -0.73 9.38
N ASN A 331 -6.75 -1.76 8.87
CA ASN A 331 -5.31 -1.83 8.60
C ASN A 331 -4.41 -1.78 9.84
N GLN A 332 -4.90 -2.21 11.00
CA GLN A 332 -4.13 -2.31 12.25
C GLN A 332 -4.21 -3.75 12.79
N PRO A 333 -3.50 -4.72 12.17
CA PRO A 333 -3.47 -6.08 12.67
C PRO A 333 -2.76 -6.08 14.04
N PHE A 334 -3.27 -6.87 14.97
CA PHE A 334 -2.79 -6.88 16.35
C PHE A 334 -2.28 -8.24 16.79
N ARG A 335 -2.49 -9.33 16.01
CA ARG A 335 -2.07 -10.67 16.44
C ARG A 335 -0.57 -10.75 16.71
N LEU A 336 0.25 -10.27 15.79
CA LEU A 336 1.71 -10.29 15.97
C LEU A 336 2.16 -9.48 17.20
N GLN A 337 1.44 -8.41 17.53
CA GLN A 337 1.70 -7.63 18.73
C GLN A 337 1.24 -8.36 20.00
N GLN A 338 0.04 -8.95 19.98
CA GLN A 338 -0.54 -9.72 21.09
C GLN A 338 0.32 -10.92 21.47
N GLU A 339 0.89 -11.60 20.48
CA GLU A 339 1.79 -12.75 20.67
C GLU A 339 3.23 -12.36 21.08
N GLY A 340 3.52 -11.04 21.13
CA GLY A 340 4.86 -10.51 21.35
C GLY A 340 5.86 -10.92 20.25
N ALA A 341 5.36 -11.23 19.05
CA ALA A 341 6.12 -11.88 17.99
C ALA A 341 7.31 -11.04 17.51
N TYR A 342 7.10 -9.72 17.35
CA TYR A 342 8.18 -8.81 16.95
C TYR A 342 9.31 -8.75 17.97
N THR A 343 8.99 -8.68 19.27
CA THR A 343 10.00 -8.66 20.34
C THR A 343 10.82 -9.94 20.34
N LYS A 344 10.16 -11.10 20.29
CA LYS A 344 10.82 -12.41 20.21
C LYS A 344 11.66 -12.55 18.93
N ALA A 345 11.14 -12.07 17.80
CA ALA A 345 11.86 -12.03 16.53
C ALA A 345 13.14 -11.19 16.62
N PHE A 346 13.08 -9.99 17.18
CA PHE A 346 14.26 -9.13 17.31
C PHE A 346 15.32 -9.74 18.24
N GLN A 347 14.90 -10.37 19.34
CA GLN A 347 15.81 -11.15 20.20
C GLN A 347 16.47 -12.31 19.44
N TYR A 348 15.73 -13.01 18.59
CA TYR A 348 16.29 -14.04 17.72
C TYR A 348 17.30 -13.45 16.72
N LEU A 349 16.99 -12.31 16.09
CA LEU A 349 17.85 -11.65 15.10
C LEU A 349 19.21 -11.20 15.67
N GLU A 350 19.29 -10.92 16.97
CA GLU A 350 20.52 -10.56 17.69
C GLU A 350 21.46 -11.74 17.96
N GLN A 351 20.98 -12.99 17.86
CA GLN A 351 21.80 -14.17 18.14
C GLN A 351 22.92 -14.34 17.10
N PRO A 352 24.14 -14.79 17.49
CA PRO A 352 25.25 -14.95 16.54
C PRO A 352 25.05 -16.13 15.57
N ASN A 353 24.53 -17.26 16.04
CA ASN A 353 24.36 -18.49 15.25
C ASN A 353 22.88 -18.73 14.93
N LYS A 354 22.32 -17.95 14.00
CA LYS A 354 20.93 -18.10 13.57
C LYS A 354 20.76 -19.24 12.58
N ASN A 355 19.74 -20.05 12.79
CA ASN A 355 19.22 -21.04 11.86
C ASN A 355 17.70 -20.89 11.81
N TYR A 356 17.14 -20.55 10.65
CA TYR A 356 15.70 -20.33 10.52
C TYR A 356 14.89 -21.62 10.75
N ASP A 357 15.45 -22.79 10.40
CA ASP A 357 14.77 -24.08 10.54
C ASP A 357 14.50 -24.42 12.02
N GLU A 358 15.38 -23.97 12.92
CA GLU A 358 15.33 -24.22 14.38
C GLU A 358 14.39 -23.27 15.15
N VAL A 359 13.81 -22.25 14.49
CA VAL A 359 12.83 -21.38 15.14
C VAL A 359 11.54 -22.17 15.39
N SER A 360 11.24 -22.46 16.66
CA SER A 360 10.07 -23.25 17.07
C SER A 360 8.78 -22.44 17.17
N ASP A 361 8.86 -21.13 17.44
CA ASP A 361 7.70 -20.25 17.55
C ASP A 361 7.19 -19.87 16.15
N VAL A 362 5.97 -20.31 15.82
CA VAL A 362 5.34 -20.10 14.50
C VAL A 362 5.15 -18.62 14.18
N PHE A 363 4.86 -17.80 15.18
CA PHE A 363 4.65 -16.36 15.01
C PHE A 363 5.97 -15.65 14.79
N VAL A 364 7.06 -16.10 15.41
CA VAL A 364 8.41 -15.57 15.11
C VAL A 364 8.80 -15.86 13.66
N LYS A 365 8.55 -17.08 13.16
CA LYS A 365 8.77 -17.41 11.74
C LYS A 365 7.91 -16.54 10.81
N LEU A 366 6.65 -16.32 11.19
CA LEU A 366 5.70 -15.50 10.43
C LEU A 366 6.16 -14.04 10.29
N VAL A 367 6.84 -13.47 11.28
CA VAL A 367 7.37 -12.10 11.20
C VAL A 367 8.27 -11.91 9.97
N MET A 368 9.15 -12.86 9.65
CA MET A 368 9.98 -12.77 8.43
C MET A 368 9.12 -12.64 7.17
N LEU A 369 8.09 -13.48 7.05
CA LEU A 369 7.18 -13.43 5.90
C LEU A 369 6.43 -12.09 5.87
N TRP A 370 5.89 -11.67 7.00
CA TRP A 370 5.11 -10.43 7.06
C TRP A 370 5.94 -9.18 6.76
N GLN A 371 7.20 -9.15 7.17
CA GLN A 371 8.12 -8.04 6.86
C GLN A 371 8.33 -7.83 5.36
N LEU A 372 8.28 -8.88 4.53
CA LEU A 372 8.34 -8.72 3.08
C LEU A 372 7.12 -7.96 2.54
N GLN A 373 5.92 -8.25 3.05
CA GLN A 373 4.72 -7.49 2.70
C GLN A 373 4.77 -6.05 3.24
N LEU A 374 5.26 -5.84 4.47
CA LEU A 374 5.44 -4.50 5.02
C LEU A 374 6.42 -3.67 4.19
N ALA A 375 7.50 -4.28 3.71
CA ALA A 375 8.51 -3.61 2.88
C ALA A 375 7.99 -3.30 1.47
N TYR A 376 7.50 -4.32 0.74
CA TYR A 376 7.21 -4.21 -0.70
C TYR A 376 5.73 -3.99 -1.05
N GLY A 377 4.84 -4.01 -0.05
CA GLY A 377 3.41 -3.75 -0.20
C GLY A 377 2.57 -5.00 -0.46
N GLU A 378 1.26 -4.78 -0.59
CA GLU A 378 0.23 -5.82 -0.71
C GLU A 378 0.38 -6.72 -1.94
N ASP A 379 1.11 -6.26 -2.98
CA ASP A 379 1.32 -7.01 -4.21
C ASP A 379 2.49 -8.01 -4.15
N PHE A 380 3.26 -8.02 -3.06
CA PHE A 380 4.40 -8.93 -2.92
C PHE A 380 3.98 -10.41 -3.00
N TYR A 381 3.09 -10.85 -2.11
CA TYR A 381 2.61 -12.23 -2.13
C TYR A 381 1.80 -12.59 -3.38
N PRO A 382 0.88 -11.75 -3.88
CA PRO A 382 0.19 -12.00 -5.14
C PRO A 382 1.16 -12.34 -6.30
N LYS A 383 2.20 -11.52 -6.48
CA LYS A 383 3.22 -11.74 -7.52
C LYS A 383 4.07 -12.97 -7.26
N LEU A 384 4.42 -13.23 -5.99
CA LEU A 384 5.15 -14.46 -5.63
C LEU A 384 4.33 -15.71 -5.96
N HIS A 385 3.02 -15.72 -5.65
CA HIS A 385 2.14 -16.84 -5.96
C HIS A 385 1.97 -17.05 -7.47
N GLN A 386 1.89 -15.98 -8.24
CA GLN A 386 1.86 -16.04 -9.71
C GLN A 386 3.16 -16.63 -10.27
N LEU A 387 4.32 -16.14 -9.80
CA LEU A 387 5.62 -16.65 -10.23
C LEU A 387 5.78 -18.16 -10.02
N TYR A 388 5.29 -18.71 -8.90
CA TYR A 388 5.30 -20.15 -8.65
C TYR A 388 4.26 -20.94 -9.46
N ARG A 389 3.11 -20.34 -9.81
CA ARG A 389 2.09 -20.99 -10.65
C ARG A 389 2.56 -21.12 -12.09
N ASP A 390 3.19 -20.07 -12.62
CA ASP A 390 3.67 -20.00 -13.99
C ASP A 390 4.96 -20.82 -14.20
N MET A 391 5.60 -21.26 -13.11
CA MET A 391 6.80 -22.07 -13.15
C MET A 391 6.53 -23.44 -13.80
N PRO A 392 7.34 -23.87 -14.79
CA PRO A 392 7.26 -25.20 -15.36
C PRO A 392 7.40 -26.28 -14.28
N SER A 393 6.64 -27.36 -14.39
CA SER A 393 6.66 -28.43 -13.38
C SER A 393 8.05 -29.06 -13.19
N SER A 394 8.91 -29.04 -14.22
CA SER A 394 10.30 -29.51 -14.16
C SER A 394 11.24 -28.62 -13.33
N GLU A 395 10.87 -27.36 -13.10
CA GLU A 395 11.65 -26.38 -12.34
C GLU A 395 11.19 -26.30 -10.87
N LEU A 396 10.09 -26.96 -10.52
CA LEU A 396 9.57 -26.94 -9.16
C LEU A 396 10.52 -27.65 -8.18
N PRO A 397 10.79 -27.04 -7.01
CA PRO A 397 11.73 -27.59 -6.03
C PRO A 397 11.14 -28.82 -5.34
N GLN A 398 11.96 -29.87 -5.20
CA GLN A 398 11.53 -31.14 -4.62
C GLN A 398 11.92 -31.30 -3.14
N THR A 399 13.09 -30.78 -2.74
CA THR A 399 13.60 -30.87 -1.36
C THR A 399 13.36 -29.57 -0.61
N ASP A 400 13.28 -29.64 0.73
CA ASP A 400 13.12 -28.43 1.56
C ASP A 400 14.27 -27.44 1.37
N GLU A 401 15.48 -27.94 1.18
CA GLU A 401 16.63 -27.07 0.86
C GLU A 401 16.41 -26.33 -0.47
N ASN A 402 16.03 -27.03 -1.54
CA ASN A 402 15.79 -26.39 -2.84
C ASN A 402 14.62 -25.39 -2.77
N LYS A 403 13.59 -25.67 -1.97
CA LYS A 403 12.47 -24.75 -1.73
C LYS A 403 12.93 -23.46 -1.04
N LYS A 404 13.77 -23.55 0.01
CA LYS A 404 14.34 -22.37 0.69
C LYS A 404 15.17 -21.53 -0.28
N GLN A 405 16.05 -22.16 -1.03
CA GLN A 405 16.91 -21.48 -2.01
C GLN A 405 16.08 -20.80 -3.12
N LEU A 406 15.09 -21.48 -3.67
CA LEU A 406 14.21 -20.91 -4.68
C LEU A 406 13.31 -19.80 -4.11
N PHE A 407 12.90 -19.88 -2.84
CA PHE A 407 12.17 -18.80 -2.18
C PHE A 407 13.01 -17.52 -2.09
N ILE A 408 14.30 -17.62 -1.75
CA ILE A 408 15.23 -16.47 -1.73
C ILE A 408 15.31 -15.80 -3.12
N ILE A 409 15.48 -16.62 -4.17
CA ILE A 409 15.57 -16.14 -5.56
C ILE A 409 14.25 -15.49 -5.99
N SER A 410 13.13 -16.17 -5.75
CA SER A 410 11.80 -15.73 -6.18
C SER A 410 11.36 -14.46 -5.46
N ALA A 411 11.61 -14.37 -4.15
CA ALA A 411 11.38 -13.16 -3.37
C ALA A 411 12.21 -11.98 -3.92
N SER A 412 13.49 -12.20 -4.26
CA SER A 412 14.35 -11.17 -4.85
C SER A 412 13.84 -10.70 -6.22
N LYS A 413 13.34 -11.62 -7.06
CA LYS A 413 12.68 -11.30 -8.34
C LYS A 413 11.44 -10.44 -8.16
N VAL A 414 10.56 -10.82 -7.24
CA VAL A 414 9.32 -10.08 -6.94
C VAL A 414 9.61 -8.70 -6.37
N ALA A 415 10.57 -8.61 -5.47
CA ALA A 415 11.03 -7.37 -4.86
C ALA A 415 11.78 -6.45 -5.84
N LYS A 416 12.30 -7.00 -6.94
CA LYS A 416 13.31 -6.35 -7.81
C LYS A 416 14.50 -5.80 -7.01
N GLN A 417 14.85 -6.49 -5.93
CA GLN A 417 15.92 -6.12 -5.00
C GLN A 417 16.65 -7.39 -4.59
N ASN A 418 17.97 -7.31 -4.44
CA ASN A 418 18.73 -8.42 -3.90
C ASN A 418 18.47 -8.54 -2.40
N LEU A 419 17.67 -9.54 -2.03
CA LEU A 419 17.21 -9.81 -0.66
C LEU A 419 18.14 -10.71 0.16
N ILE A 420 19.32 -11.08 -0.35
CA ILE A 420 20.28 -11.91 0.41
C ILE A 420 20.55 -11.34 1.81
N PRO A 421 20.82 -10.03 2.01
CA PRO A 421 21.06 -9.48 3.33
C PRO A 421 19.90 -9.71 4.31
N PHE A 422 18.66 -9.65 3.82
CA PHE A 422 17.47 -9.92 4.64
C PHE A 422 17.40 -11.37 5.09
N PHE A 423 17.60 -12.32 4.17
CA PHE A 423 17.52 -13.75 4.50
C PHE A 423 18.68 -14.23 5.38
N GLU A 424 19.88 -13.69 5.18
CA GLU A 424 21.02 -13.94 6.07
C GLU A 424 20.75 -13.46 7.50
N LYS A 425 20.12 -12.29 7.66
CA LYS A 425 19.70 -11.79 8.98
C LYS A 425 18.72 -12.73 9.66
N TRP A 426 17.83 -13.36 8.91
CA TRP A 426 16.89 -14.36 9.44
C TRP A 426 17.49 -15.75 9.60
N GLY A 427 18.75 -15.98 9.24
CA GLY A 427 19.37 -17.31 9.29
C GLY A 427 18.85 -18.28 8.23
N LEU A 428 18.14 -17.79 7.20
CA LEU A 428 17.74 -18.54 6.01
C LEU A 428 18.86 -18.42 4.96
N ARG A 429 19.93 -19.20 5.15
CA ARG A 429 21.22 -18.96 4.47
C ARG A 429 21.17 -19.33 2.98
N PRO A 430 21.53 -18.40 2.07
CA PRO A 430 21.68 -18.75 0.67
C PRO A 430 22.94 -19.59 0.46
N ASN A 431 22.89 -20.55 -0.46
CA ASN A 431 24.08 -21.24 -0.93
C ASN A 431 24.77 -20.47 -2.09
N ASN A 432 25.95 -20.91 -2.51
CA ASN A 432 26.73 -20.21 -3.55
C ASN A 432 25.98 -20.09 -4.90
N ASP A 433 25.21 -21.11 -5.28
CA ASP A 433 24.40 -21.09 -6.51
C ASP A 433 23.29 -20.02 -6.41
N THR A 434 22.60 -19.93 -5.28
CA THR A 434 21.62 -18.88 -5.01
C THR A 434 22.23 -17.49 -5.04
N ILE A 435 23.41 -17.31 -4.41
CA ILE A 435 24.13 -16.03 -4.42
C ILE A 435 24.45 -15.60 -5.85
N GLN A 436 24.99 -16.50 -6.67
CA GLN A 436 25.29 -16.23 -8.08
C GLN A 436 24.03 -15.92 -8.89
N LYS A 437 22.96 -16.70 -8.71
CA LYS A 437 21.68 -16.49 -9.42
C LYS A 437 21.04 -15.15 -9.06
N VAL A 438 21.05 -14.75 -7.79
CA VAL A 438 20.50 -13.45 -7.38
C VAL A 438 21.40 -12.30 -7.87
N ALA A 439 22.72 -12.44 -7.77
CA ALA A 439 23.65 -11.43 -8.30
C ALA A 439 23.48 -11.21 -9.80
N ALA A 440 23.27 -12.29 -10.57
CA ALA A 440 23.05 -12.23 -12.01
C ALA A 440 21.76 -11.49 -12.42
N LEU A 441 20.81 -11.27 -11.49
CA LEU A 441 19.60 -10.46 -11.76
C LEU A 441 19.91 -8.96 -11.85
N GLY A 442 21.06 -8.51 -11.36
CA GLY A 442 21.49 -7.10 -11.44
C GLY A 442 20.69 -6.13 -10.58
N TYR A 443 19.90 -6.62 -9.62
CA TYR A 443 19.10 -5.77 -8.74
C TYR A 443 19.95 -5.06 -7.67
N PRO A 444 19.53 -3.86 -7.21
CA PRO A 444 20.20 -3.17 -6.12
C PRO A 444 20.23 -4.03 -4.86
N ILE A 445 21.33 -3.96 -4.11
CA ILE A 445 21.47 -4.65 -2.82
C ILE A 445 20.59 -3.95 -1.79
N LEU A 446 19.85 -4.72 -1.00
CA LEU A 446 19.07 -4.18 0.11
C LEU A 446 20.00 -3.58 1.19
N THR A 447 19.86 -2.28 1.42
CA THR A 447 20.54 -1.53 2.48
C THR A 447 19.64 -1.22 3.67
N ALA A 448 18.34 -0.98 3.42
CA ALA A 448 17.36 -0.73 4.46
C ALA A 448 17.17 -1.97 5.35
N GLU A 449 17.13 -1.75 6.67
CA GLU A 449 16.99 -2.83 7.67
C GLU A 449 15.54 -3.33 7.79
N ILE A 450 14.94 -3.81 6.70
CA ILE A 450 13.53 -4.24 6.69
C ILE A 450 13.24 -5.40 7.66
N TRP A 451 14.28 -6.13 8.12
CA TRP A 451 14.17 -7.12 9.20
C TRP A 451 13.84 -6.52 10.57
N LYS A 452 13.86 -5.20 10.73
CA LYS A 452 13.36 -4.47 11.90
C LYS A 452 11.96 -3.90 11.72
N SER A 453 11.31 -4.15 10.58
CA SER A 453 9.99 -3.61 10.27
C SER A 453 8.92 -4.21 11.18
N THR A 454 7.99 -3.37 11.64
CA THR A 454 6.75 -3.75 12.35
C THR A 454 5.53 -3.11 11.70
N ASP A 455 4.32 -3.54 12.06
CA ASP A 455 3.09 -2.90 11.57
C ASP A 455 3.01 -1.41 11.95
N SER A 456 3.47 -1.05 13.15
CA SER A 456 3.46 0.33 13.67
C SER A 456 4.59 1.20 13.14
N ASN A 457 5.69 0.59 12.70
CA ASN A 457 6.85 1.26 12.13
C ASN A 457 7.36 0.49 10.90
N PRO A 458 6.64 0.56 9.77
CA PRO A 458 7.02 -0.16 8.57
C PRO A 458 8.27 0.46 7.95
N ILE A 459 9.29 -0.36 7.71
CA ILE A 459 10.52 0.07 7.04
C ILE A 459 10.40 -0.27 5.56
N LYS A 460 10.43 0.76 4.72
CA LYS A 460 10.43 0.61 3.26
C LYS A 460 11.86 0.45 2.75
N PRO A 461 12.07 -0.34 1.69
CA PRO A 461 13.39 -0.45 1.09
C PRO A 461 13.78 0.83 0.38
N ASP A 462 15.08 1.09 0.28
CA ASP A 462 15.68 2.17 -0.53
C ASP A 462 15.56 1.82 -2.03
N MET A 463 14.33 1.78 -2.54
CA MET A 463 14.04 1.53 -3.95
C MET A 463 13.83 2.88 -4.66
N PRO A 464 14.40 3.09 -5.86
CA PRO A 464 13.91 4.13 -6.75
C PRO A 464 12.43 3.84 -7.01
N ASN A 465 11.54 4.77 -6.64
CA ASN A 465 10.10 4.56 -6.79
C ASN A 465 9.75 4.45 -8.28
N GLU A 466 9.56 3.23 -8.78
CA GLU A 466 9.26 2.96 -10.19
C GLU A 466 7.98 3.67 -10.69
N ASN A 467 7.12 4.13 -9.77
CA ASN A 467 5.90 4.82 -10.13
C ASN A 467 6.05 6.31 -10.43
N ASN A 468 7.08 6.97 -9.90
CA ASN A 468 7.28 8.39 -10.08
C ASN A 468 8.27 8.66 -11.22
N ILE A 469 7.82 9.33 -12.28
CA ILE A 469 8.69 9.72 -13.40
C ILE A 469 9.83 10.64 -12.94
N LEU A 470 9.71 11.32 -11.82
CA LEU A 470 10.75 12.22 -11.33
C LEU A 470 11.73 11.54 -10.36
N GLU A 471 11.53 10.29 -9.96
CA GLU A 471 12.45 9.59 -9.06
C GLU A 471 13.41 8.68 -9.84
N GLY A 472 14.69 8.70 -9.49
CA GLY A 472 15.73 7.92 -10.18
C GLY A 472 17.02 8.69 -10.38
N ASN A 473 17.95 8.08 -11.13
CA ASN A 473 19.29 8.64 -11.34
C ASN A 473 19.52 9.19 -12.76
N GLN A 474 18.67 8.85 -13.73
CA GLN A 474 18.91 9.17 -15.13
C GLN A 474 17.66 9.75 -15.80
N PHE A 475 17.80 10.96 -16.31
CA PHE A 475 16.73 11.70 -16.97
C PHE A 475 17.20 12.20 -18.32
N ALA A 476 16.29 12.26 -19.29
CA ALA A 476 16.56 12.83 -20.60
C ALA A 476 15.44 13.80 -20.99
N TRP A 477 15.79 14.96 -21.53
CA TRP A 477 14.86 15.83 -22.22
C TRP A 477 15.13 15.77 -23.73
N SER A 478 14.07 15.57 -24.51
CA SER A 478 14.08 15.64 -25.97
C SER A 478 13.29 16.88 -26.40
N LEU A 479 13.93 17.78 -27.16
CA LEU A 479 13.32 19.00 -27.68
C LEU A 479 13.23 18.93 -29.21
N LYS A 480 12.03 19.06 -29.76
CA LYS A 480 11.73 18.88 -31.18
C LYS A 480 11.23 20.16 -31.85
N GLY A 481 11.72 20.35 -33.05
CA GLY A 481 11.37 21.44 -33.96
C GLY A 481 10.26 21.04 -34.90
N ILE A 482 10.15 21.76 -36.03
CA ILE A 482 9.22 21.44 -37.10
C ILE A 482 9.49 20.02 -37.66
N SER A 483 8.43 19.33 -38.08
CA SER A 483 8.50 17.95 -38.57
C SER A 483 9.15 16.96 -37.59
N ASP A 484 9.00 17.21 -36.29
CA ASP A 484 9.53 16.41 -35.18
C ASP A 484 11.06 16.25 -35.19
N PHE A 485 11.77 17.19 -35.83
CA PHE A 485 13.22 17.24 -35.82
C PHE A 485 13.74 17.47 -34.41
N GLU A 486 14.30 16.44 -33.76
CA GLU A 486 14.96 16.59 -32.45
C GLU A 486 16.26 17.37 -32.60
N PHE A 487 16.18 18.69 -32.37
CA PHE A 487 17.31 19.61 -32.49
C PHE A 487 18.15 19.70 -31.22
N ALA A 488 17.60 19.28 -30.06
CA ALA A 488 18.36 19.24 -28.81
C ALA A 488 17.96 18.03 -27.94
N LYS A 489 18.97 17.41 -27.32
CA LYS A 489 18.82 16.36 -26.32
C LYS A 489 19.65 16.68 -25.10
N VAL A 490 19.05 16.58 -23.92
CA VAL A 490 19.71 16.86 -22.63
C VAL A 490 19.64 15.60 -21.78
N ASN A 491 20.78 15.00 -21.47
CA ASN A 491 20.87 13.79 -20.64
C ASN A 491 21.49 14.15 -19.30
N PHE A 492 20.78 13.91 -18.20
CA PHE A 492 21.26 14.13 -16.85
C PHE A 492 21.46 12.81 -16.13
N ASN A 493 22.65 12.63 -15.53
CA ASN A 493 22.98 11.52 -14.66
C ASN A 493 23.37 12.04 -13.28
N LYS A 494 22.47 11.81 -12.30
CA LYS A 494 22.62 12.22 -10.91
C LYS A 494 23.80 11.54 -10.23
N SER A 495 24.10 10.28 -10.57
CA SER A 495 25.19 9.52 -9.96
C SER A 495 26.57 10.05 -10.35
N THR A 496 26.69 10.65 -11.53
CA THR A 496 27.93 11.29 -12.01
C THR A 496 27.92 12.81 -11.84
N GLU A 497 26.84 13.38 -11.28
CA GLU A 497 26.60 14.83 -11.17
C GLU A 497 26.84 15.59 -12.49
N GLU A 498 26.45 14.99 -13.62
CA GLU A 498 26.76 15.51 -14.96
C GLU A 498 25.51 15.58 -15.84
N MET A 499 25.33 16.71 -16.51
CA MET A 499 24.35 16.91 -17.56
C MET A 499 25.06 17.12 -18.91
N GLN A 500 24.76 16.25 -19.87
CA GLN A 500 25.22 16.36 -21.26
C GLN A 500 24.13 16.99 -22.13
N ILE A 501 24.48 18.06 -22.84
CA ILE A 501 23.59 18.82 -23.71
C ILE A 501 24.11 18.70 -25.13
N ASP A 502 23.35 18.05 -26.00
CA ASP A 502 23.68 17.82 -27.40
C ASP A 502 22.70 18.58 -28.31
N LEU A 503 23.22 19.51 -29.12
CA LEU A 503 22.49 20.20 -30.19
C LEU A 503 22.83 19.58 -31.54
N LYS A 504 21.82 19.45 -32.40
CA LYS A 504 22.01 19.03 -33.80
C LYS A 504 22.02 20.24 -34.72
N ALA A 505 22.85 20.18 -35.76
CA ALA A 505 22.87 21.20 -36.80
C ALA A 505 21.55 21.25 -37.56
N GLY A 506 21.00 22.44 -37.79
CA GLY A 506 19.73 22.64 -38.49
C GLY A 506 18.95 23.87 -38.01
N VAL A 507 17.81 24.14 -38.64
CA VAL A 507 16.87 25.20 -38.22
C VAL A 507 15.76 24.55 -37.38
N PRO A 508 15.62 24.86 -36.09
CA PRO A 508 14.61 24.24 -35.23
C PRO A 508 13.19 24.43 -35.76
N HIS A 509 12.77 25.67 -36.05
CA HIS A 509 11.43 25.95 -36.52
C HIS A 509 11.35 27.31 -37.22
N HIS A 510 11.33 27.33 -38.55
CA HIS A 510 11.48 28.54 -39.36
C HIS A 510 10.36 29.60 -39.20
N TYR A 511 9.19 29.23 -38.68
CA TYR A 511 8.10 30.17 -38.39
C TYR A 511 8.27 31.00 -37.11
N PHE A 512 9.23 30.69 -36.23
CA PHE A 512 9.47 31.44 -34.98
C PHE A 512 10.71 32.33 -35.12
N ASN A 513 10.53 33.65 -35.03
CA ASN A 513 11.61 34.64 -35.13
C ASN A 513 12.25 35.01 -33.77
N GLU A 514 11.91 34.27 -32.72
CA GLU A 514 12.34 34.49 -31.34
C GLU A 514 13.02 33.23 -30.76
N THR A 515 13.40 33.29 -29.48
CA THR A 515 13.89 32.12 -28.74
C THR A 515 12.80 31.06 -28.69
N TYR A 516 13.01 29.98 -29.43
CA TYR A 516 12.07 28.88 -29.55
C TYR A 516 12.20 27.88 -28.38
N ALA A 517 13.42 27.70 -27.90
CA ALA A 517 13.70 26.91 -26.70
C ALA A 517 14.92 27.47 -25.93
N SER A 518 15.01 27.18 -24.64
CA SER A 518 16.19 27.48 -23.84
C SER A 518 16.47 26.41 -22.79
N ILE A 519 17.73 26.30 -22.39
CA ILE A 519 18.23 25.41 -21.35
C ILE A 519 19.04 26.26 -20.36
N LYS A 520 18.68 26.22 -19.09
CA LYS A 520 19.34 26.98 -18.02
C LYS A 520 19.57 26.10 -16.80
N VAL A 521 20.76 26.21 -16.22
CA VAL A 521 21.11 25.54 -14.96
C VAL A 521 21.56 26.59 -13.95
N GLN A 522 21.01 26.52 -12.74
CA GLN A 522 21.42 27.33 -11.60
C GLN A 522 21.92 26.44 -10.48
N ASN A 523 22.92 26.89 -9.74
CA ASN A 523 23.30 26.21 -8.51
C ASN A 523 22.26 26.45 -7.38
N ALA A 524 22.44 25.79 -6.24
CA ALA A 524 21.60 25.99 -5.05
C ALA A 524 21.47 27.46 -4.57
N SER A 525 22.43 28.33 -4.91
CA SER A 525 22.42 29.75 -4.54
C SER A 525 21.74 30.65 -5.59
N GLY A 526 21.12 30.09 -6.62
CA GLY A 526 20.50 30.84 -7.72
C GLY A 526 21.47 31.45 -8.73
N LYS A 527 22.77 31.18 -8.63
CA LYS A 527 23.75 31.61 -9.64
C LYS A 527 23.60 30.75 -10.89
N VAL A 528 23.45 31.40 -12.05
CA VAL A 528 23.40 30.72 -13.36
C VAL A 528 24.79 30.15 -13.67
N VAL A 529 24.87 28.83 -13.83
CA VAL A 529 26.10 28.11 -14.19
C VAL A 529 26.10 27.66 -15.65
N TYR A 530 24.93 27.61 -16.28
CA TYR A 530 24.78 27.38 -17.72
C TYR A 530 23.53 28.07 -18.24
N ASN A 531 23.59 28.65 -19.45
CA ASN A 531 22.43 29.19 -20.16
C ASN A 531 22.64 29.09 -21.67
N LYS A 532 21.64 28.56 -22.38
CA LYS A 532 21.62 28.48 -23.84
C LYS A 532 20.24 28.84 -24.37
N ASP A 533 20.19 29.89 -25.19
CA ASP A 533 18.99 30.26 -25.95
C ASP A 533 19.10 29.75 -27.39
N ILE A 534 18.01 29.18 -27.89
CA ILE A 534 17.94 28.54 -29.20
C ILE A 534 16.84 29.23 -30.01
N TYR A 535 17.22 30.00 -31.03
CA TYR A 535 16.30 30.73 -31.90
C TYR A 535 15.66 29.80 -32.94
N GLY A 536 14.35 29.94 -33.14
CA GLY A 536 13.58 29.05 -34.02
C GLY A 536 14.01 29.10 -35.49
N ASN A 537 14.14 30.31 -36.05
CA ASN A 537 14.43 30.53 -37.46
C ASN A 537 15.91 30.68 -37.81
N LYS A 538 16.82 30.47 -36.85
CA LYS A 538 18.26 30.59 -37.07
C LYS A 538 18.89 29.20 -37.20
N GLN A 539 19.82 29.07 -38.14
CA GLN A 539 20.66 27.88 -38.28
C GLN A 539 21.45 27.65 -36.99
N GLN A 540 21.25 26.50 -36.37
CA GLN A 540 22.05 26.01 -35.25
C GLN A 540 23.19 25.13 -35.77
N ASN A 541 24.33 25.16 -35.07
CA ASN A 541 25.44 24.24 -35.31
C ASN A 541 25.31 23.03 -34.38
N ALA A 542 25.93 21.92 -34.76
CA ALA A 542 26.06 20.79 -33.86
C ALA A 542 27.00 21.17 -32.69
N GLU A 543 26.59 20.88 -31.47
CA GLU A 543 27.30 21.25 -30.25
C GLU A 543 27.08 20.16 -29.19
N SER A 544 28.08 19.88 -28.37
CA SER A 544 27.96 18.96 -27.24
C SER A 544 28.69 19.56 -26.05
N GLN A 545 27.98 19.75 -24.93
CA GLN A 545 28.52 20.34 -23.73
C GLN A 545 28.18 19.52 -22.49
N LYS A 546 29.17 19.34 -21.61
CA LYS A 546 28.99 18.77 -20.27
C LYS A 546 28.90 19.89 -19.25
N VAL A 547 27.88 19.83 -18.41
CA VAL A 547 27.60 20.80 -17.34
C VAL A 547 27.53 20.03 -16.02
N PRO A 548 28.34 20.37 -15.00
CA PRO A 548 28.19 19.79 -13.67
C PRO A 548 26.85 20.21 -13.05
N VAL A 549 26.08 19.25 -12.54
CA VAL A 549 24.78 19.47 -11.91
C VAL A 549 24.67 18.57 -10.67
N LYS A 550 24.56 19.18 -9.49
CA LYS A 550 24.60 18.50 -8.18
C LYS A 550 23.24 18.47 -7.51
N ILE A 551 23.12 17.67 -6.45
CA ILE A 551 21.96 17.72 -5.55
C ILE A 551 21.85 19.14 -4.96
N GLY A 552 20.66 19.74 -5.07
CA GLY A 552 20.37 21.12 -4.70
C GLY A 552 20.43 22.12 -5.86
N ASP A 553 20.95 21.72 -7.03
CA ASP A 553 20.94 22.57 -8.23
C ASP A 553 19.57 22.52 -8.94
N TYR A 554 19.36 23.48 -9.84
CA TYR A 554 18.09 23.70 -10.52
C TYR A 554 18.27 23.73 -12.03
N VAL A 555 17.29 23.17 -12.74
CA VAL A 555 17.27 23.07 -14.20
C VAL A 555 15.97 23.68 -14.71
N GLU A 556 16.07 24.64 -15.63
CA GLU A 556 14.95 25.23 -16.35
C GLU A 556 15.08 24.93 -17.84
N LEU A 557 14.01 24.41 -18.44
CA LEU A 557 13.87 24.26 -19.89
C LEU A 557 12.65 25.03 -20.36
N THR A 558 12.77 25.78 -21.45
CA THR A 558 11.63 26.41 -22.12
C THR A 558 11.49 25.92 -23.55
N HIS A 559 10.26 25.85 -24.04
CA HIS A 559 9.96 25.44 -25.40
C HIS A 559 8.59 25.98 -25.84
N LEU A 560 8.51 26.80 -26.89
CA LEU A 560 7.26 27.46 -27.27
C LEU A 560 6.11 26.48 -27.61
N GLU A 561 6.45 25.29 -28.13
CA GLU A 561 5.51 24.20 -28.43
C GLU A 561 5.63 22.98 -27.47
N GLY A 562 6.12 23.17 -26.25
CA GLY A 562 6.56 22.04 -25.43
C GLY A 562 5.49 21.06 -24.95
N VAL A 563 4.19 21.38 -25.07
CA VAL A 563 3.09 20.40 -24.86
C VAL A 563 3.16 19.27 -25.90
N HIS A 564 3.57 19.58 -27.13
CA HIS A 564 3.55 18.64 -28.26
C HIS A 564 4.94 18.16 -28.67
N ARG A 565 5.97 18.96 -28.41
CA ARG A 565 7.31 18.76 -28.99
C ARG A 565 8.45 18.69 -27.96
N ALA A 566 8.15 18.72 -26.66
CA ALA A 566 9.16 18.59 -25.63
C ALA A 566 8.78 17.51 -24.62
N THR A 567 9.73 16.61 -24.32
CA THR A 567 9.45 15.42 -23.50
C THR A 567 10.56 15.24 -22.48
N LEU A 568 10.16 15.06 -21.21
CA LEU A 568 11.01 14.50 -20.16
C LEU A 568 10.83 12.98 -20.14
N ILE A 569 11.94 12.26 -20.07
CA ILE A 569 12.01 10.80 -20.03
C ILE A 569 12.80 10.43 -18.78
N ASN A 570 12.24 9.54 -17.96
CA ASN A 570 13.01 8.85 -16.94
C ASN A 570 13.59 7.57 -17.54
N VAL A 571 14.91 7.54 -17.69
CA VAL A 571 15.60 6.44 -18.38
C VAL A 571 15.50 5.14 -17.58
N GLY A 572 15.44 5.23 -16.24
CA GLY A 572 15.40 4.07 -15.35
C GLY A 572 14.08 3.30 -15.39
N ASN A 573 12.94 3.98 -15.56
CA ASN A 573 11.61 3.35 -15.60
C ASN A 573 10.89 3.49 -16.96
N SER A 574 11.54 4.10 -17.96
CA SER A 574 11.01 4.34 -19.32
C SER A 574 9.71 5.15 -19.38
N LYS A 575 9.32 5.83 -18.30
CA LYS A 575 8.17 6.74 -18.31
C LYS A 575 8.54 8.07 -18.96
N GLN A 576 7.56 8.69 -19.61
CA GLN A 576 7.74 9.97 -20.29
C GLN A 576 6.55 10.90 -20.06
N GLU A 577 6.81 12.21 -20.00
CA GLU A 577 5.78 13.24 -19.90
C GLU A 577 6.20 14.50 -20.67
N SER A 578 5.22 15.28 -21.15
CA SER A 578 5.47 16.63 -21.68
C SER A 578 5.55 17.65 -20.54
N PHE A 579 6.40 18.68 -20.65
CA PHE A 579 6.54 19.72 -19.62
C PHE A 579 5.92 21.08 -20.00
N GLY A 580 5.11 21.13 -21.07
CA GLY A 580 4.47 22.37 -21.50
C GLY A 580 5.48 23.42 -21.97
N LYS A 581 5.17 24.71 -21.81
CA LYS A 581 6.07 25.79 -22.28
C LYS A 581 7.34 25.97 -21.45
N LYS A 582 7.30 25.54 -20.19
CA LYS A 582 8.40 25.71 -19.23
C LYS A 582 8.38 24.57 -18.22
N GLY A 583 9.50 23.88 -18.08
CA GLY A 583 9.76 22.90 -17.03
C GLY A 583 10.87 23.42 -16.11
N MET A 584 10.62 23.42 -14.79
CA MET A 584 11.60 23.81 -13.78
C MET A 584 11.73 22.70 -12.75
N TYR A 585 12.97 22.28 -12.47
CA TYR A 585 13.27 21.12 -11.64
C TYR A 585 14.38 21.45 -10.63
N GLU A 586 14.18 21.07 -9.39
CA GLU A 586 15.21 20.95 -8.35
C GLU A 586 15.78 19.53 -8.40
N VAL A 587 17.10 19.37 -8.32
CA VAL A 587 17.75 18.06 -8.20
C VAL A 587 17.78 17.66 -6.73
N THR A 588 17.08 16.58 -6.36
CA THR A 588 17.01 16.08 -4.99
C THR A 588 17.79 14.77 -4.82
N LYS A 589 17.82 14.22 -3.60
CA LYS A 589 18.43 12.91 -3.35
C LYS A 589 17.71 11.79 -4.10
N GLU A 590 16.39 11.90 -4.21
CA GLU A 590 15.46 10.92 -4.80
C GLU A 590 15.40 11.03 -6.33
N GLY A 591 15.69 12.20 -6.90
CA GLY A 591 15.67 12.42 -8.35
C GLY A 591 15.51 13.90 -8.71
N LEU A 592 14.45 14.21 -9.47
CA LEU A 592 14.01 15.56 -9.79
C LEU A 592 12.75 15.90 -8.97
N LYS A 593 12.54 17.19 -8.74
CA LYS A 593 11.31 17.70 -8.16
C LYS A 593 10.88 18.93 -8.94
N LYS A 594 9.64 18.95 -9.44
CA LYS A 594 9.09 20.14 -10.10
C LYS A 594 9.01 21.29 -9.11
N VAL A 595 9.44 22.48 -9.53
CA VAL A 595 9.35 23.69 -8.73
C VAL A 595 8.62 24.78 -9.49
N GLU A 596 7.93 25.67 -8.76
CA GLU A 596 7.19 26.78 -9.36
C GLU A 596 8.05 28.01 -9.61
N LYS A 597 9.20 28.11 -8.93
CA LYS A 597 10.11 29.25 -9.03
C LYS A 597 11.56 28.78 -8.92
N MET A 598 12.42 29.38 -9.74
CA MET A 598 13.87 29.21 -9.64
C MET A 598 14.45 30.07 -8.51
N PRO A 599 15.52 29.63 -7.82
CA PRO A 599 16.17 30.42 -6.78
C PRO A 599 16.73 31.73 -7.33
N GLU A 600 16.62 32.78 -6.53
CA GLU A 600 17.28 34.07 -6.78
C GLU A 600 18.54 34.18 -5.94
N THR A 601 19.60 34.79 -6.49
CA THR A 601 20.81 35.09 -5.73
C THR A 601 20.50 36.03 -4.56
N THR A 602 21.10 35.81 -3.40
CA THR A 602 21.01 36.71 -2.26
C THR A 602 22.15 37.74 -2.26
N VAL A 603 22.08 38.74 -1.39
CA VAL A 603 23.22 39.64 -1.11
C VAL A 603 24.44 38.89 -0.58
N LEU A 604 24.29 37.67 -0.07
CA LEU A 604 25.37 36.89 0.52
C LEU A 604 26.08 35.96 -0.47
N ASP A 605 25.58 35.84 -1.71
CA ASP A 605 26.11 34.91 -2.71
C ASP A 605 27.09 35.58 -3.67
N GLY A 606 28.31 35.05 -3.79
CA GLY A 606 29.33 35.61 -4.68
C GLY A 606 30.72 35.66 -4.05
N ASN A 607 31.62 36.44 -4.64
CA ASN A 607 33.00 36.57 -4.16
C ASN A 607 33.37 37.96 -3.67
N HIS A 608 32.58 38.99 -3.97
CA HIS A 608 32.96 40.37 -3.70
C HIS A 608 31.90 41.10 -2.89
N PHE A 609 32.27 41.46 -1.66
CA PHE A 609 31.38 42.06 -0.67
C PHE A 609 31.96 43.36 -0.14
N GLY A 610 31.11 44.36 0.03
CA GLY A 610 31.48 45.65 0.62
C GLY A 610 30.65 45.93 1.87
N TRP A 611 31.27 46.43 2.93
CA TRP A 611 30.57 46.97 4.09
C TRP A 611 30.87 48.46 4.26
N SER A 612 29.86 49.20 4.70
CA SER A 612 29.95 50.62 5.05
C SER A 612 29.39 50.84 6.46
N LEU A 613 30.21 51.43 7.32
CA LEU A 613 29.86 51.87 8.67
C LEU A 613 29.87 53.39 8.72
N LYS A 614 28.77 54.00 9.16
CA LYS A 614 28.57 55.45 9.16
C LYS A 614 28.40 56.01 10.57
N GLY A 615 29.09 57.10 10.84
CA GLY A 615 29.00 57.89 12.07
C GLY A 615 27.96 59.00 12.01
N TYR A 616 28.18 60.05 12.80
CA TYR A 616 27.31 61.23 12.87
C TYR A 616 27.15 61.92 11.51
N SER A 617 25.93 62.37 11.20
CA SER A 617 25.58 63.00 9.90
C SER A 617 25.86 62.11 8.68
N ASP A 618 25.64 60.79 8.81
CA ASP A 618 25.84 59.79 7.76
C ASP A 618 27.26 59.73 7.16
N ARG A 619 28.25 60.33 7.84
CA ARG A 619 29.64 60.29 7.41
C ARG A 619 30.15 58.85 7.47
N GLU A 620 30.67 58.30 6.37
CA GLU A 620 31.34 57.01 6.40
C GLU A 620 32.58 57.09 7.31
N ILE A 621 32.63 56.21 8.31
CA ILE A 621 33.74 56.14 9.28
C ILE A 621 34.64 54.95 9.01
N ALA A 622 34.10 53.88 8.42
CA ALA A 622 34.88 52.75 7.96
C ALA A 622 34.22 52.11 6.74
N LYS A 623 35.07 51.65 5.81
CA LYS A 623 34.68 50.88 4.63
C LYS A 623 35.49 49.60 4.58
N VAL A 624 34.81 48.48 4.34
CA VAL A 624 35.45 47.17 4.20
C VAL A 624 35.16 46.62 2.83
N ASP A 625 36.18 46.15 2.12
CA ASP A 625 36.07 45.47 0.82
C ASP A 625 36.66 44.08 0.95
N TYR A 626 35.87 43.04 0.70
CA TYR A 626 36.32 41.65 0.78
C TYR A 626 36.17 40.95 -0.55
N ASN A 627 37.28 40.40 -1.04
CA ASN A 627 37.29 39.56 -2.23
C ASN A 627 37.74 38.13 -1.86
N ARG A 628 36.77 37.21 -1.86
CA ARG A 628 36.92 35.79 -1.52
C ARG A 628 37.90 35.06 -2.42
N THR A 629 37.93 35.36 -3.71
CA THR A 629 38.84 34.72 -4.68
C THR A 629 40.30 35.03 -4.36
N THR A 630 40.57 36.25 -3.87
CA THR A 630 41.92 36.66 -3.44
C THR A 630 42.20 36.39 -1.96
N GLU A 631 41.20 35.96 -1.19
CA GLU A 631 41.23 35.80 0.26
C GLU A 631 41.67 37.07 1.02
N LYS A 632 41.40 38.25 0.46
CA LYS A 632 41.82 39.55 1.02
C LYS A 632 40.62 40.41 1.40
N MET A 633 40.65 40.92 2.62
CA MET A 633 39.73 41.93 3.15
C MET A 633 40.49 43.22 3.41
N GLN A 634 40.17 44.30 2.69
CA GLN A 634 40.70 45.63 2.92
C GLN A 634 39.79 46.38 3.90
N VAL A 635 40.33 46.80 5.03
CA VAL A 635 39.63 47.65 6.02
C VAL A 635 40.20 49.06 5.93
N ASN A 636 39.37 50.04 5.58
CA ASN A 636 39.72 51.45 5.50
C ASN A 636 38.96 52.23 6.57
N LEU A 637 39.68 52.94 7.43
CA LEU A 637 39.14 53.84 8.45
C LEU A 637 39.35 55.28 8.00
N GLU A 638 38.33 56.12 8.16
CA GLU A 638 38.39 57.54 7.84
C GLU A 638 38.81 58.38 9.06
N ALA A 639 39.58 59.45 8.82
CA ALA A 639 39.99 60.36 9.89
C ALA A 639 38.82 61.18 10.45
N GLY A 640 38.87 61.51 11.73
CA GLY A 640 37.87 62.36 12.41
C GLY A 640 37.21 61.70 13.61
N VAL A 641 36.32 62.44 14.28
CA VAL A 641 35.49 61.91 15.37
C VAL A 641 34.29 61.16 14.77
N PRO A 642 34.11 59.84 15.04
CA PRO A 642 33.02 59.05 14.47
C PRO A 642 31.63 59.53 14.89
N HIS A 643 31.41 59.75 16.19
CA HIS A 643 30.14 60.23 16.73
C HIS A 643 30.32 60.82 18.13
N SER A 644 30.29 62.16 18.25
CA SER A 644 30.64 62.91 19.47
C SER A 644 29.81 62.55 20.71
N TYR A 645 28.57 62.09 20.55
CA TYR A 645 27.67 61.74 21.66
C TYR A 645 27.91 60.35 22.29
N PHE A 646 28.79 59.51 21.73
CA PHE A 646 29.06 58.17 22.26
C PHE A 646 30.49 58.06 22.81
N ASN A 647 30.64 57.83 24.11
CA ASN A 647 31.95 57.70 24.77
C ASN A 647 32.53 56.27 24.79
N ASN A 648 31.80 55.30 24.25
CA ASN A 648 32.17 53.89 24.17
C ASN A 648 32.51 53.48 22.72
N THR A 649 32.89 52.22 22.52
CA THR A 649 33.07 51.61 21.20
C THR A 649 31.77 51.73 20.40
N TYR A 650 31.80 52.61 19.40
CA TYR A 650 30.65 52.97 18.57
C TYR A 650 30.43 51.94 17.46
N ALA A 651 31.51 51.43 16.88
CA ALA A 651 31.49 50.32 15.94
C ALA A 651 32.74 49.44 16.11
N SER A 652 32.65 48.19 15.68
CA SER A 652 33.81 47.29 15.66
C SER A 652 33.81 46.38 14.43
N ILE A 653 35.01 45.94 14.06
CA ILE A 653 35.27 44.97 12.99
C ILE A 653 36.20 43.90 13.56
N THR A 654 35.73 42.66 13.61
CA THR A 654 36.48 41.54 14.18
C THR A 654 36.54 40.41 13.17
N VAL A 655 37.73 39.88 12.90
CA VAL A 655 37.89 38.65 12.13
C VAL A 655 38.41 37.56 13.04
N LYS A 656 37.77 36.39 12.99
CA LYS A 656 38.20 35.18 13.69
C LYS A 656 38.51 34.10 12.67
N ASN A 657 39.57 33.34 12.90
CA ASN A 657 39.85 32.16 12.10
C ASN A 657 38.81 31.05 12.35
N SER A 658 38.84 30.00 11.54
CA SER A 658 37.95 28.83 11.68
C SER A 658 37.91 28.18 13.07
N ASN A 659 38.97 28.34 13.87
CA ASN A 659 39.07 27.80 15.24
C ASN A 659 38.59 28.80 16.32
N GLY A 660 38.05 29.94 15.91
CA GLY A 660 37.55 30.99 16.81
C GLY A 660 38.62 31.95 17.34
N GLY A 661 39.88 31.80 16.95
CA GLY A 661 40.96 32.71 17.34
C GLY A 661 40.86 34.05 16.61
N VAL A 662 40.95 35.17 17.33
CA VAL A 662 40.87 36.52 16.74
C VAL A 662 42.15 36.82 15.95
N VAL A 663 42.01 37.07 14.65
CA VAL A 663 43.12 37.42 13.74
C VAL A 663 43.17 38.91 13.41
N TYR A 664 42.04 39.61 13.58
CA TYR A 664 41.95 41.05 13.46
C TYR A 664 40.86 41.57 14.39
N ASN A 665 41.10 42.69 15.06
CA ASN A 665 40.09 43.38 15.84
C ASN A 665 40.33 44.88 15.77
N LYS A 666 39.32 45.63 15.36
CA LYS A 666 39.32 47.09 15.34
C LYS A 666 38.11 47.61 16.07
N GLU A 667 38.35 48.35 17.14
CA GLU A 667 37.33 49.09 17.87
C GLU A 667 37.40 50.58 17.49
N ILE A 668 36.24 51.16 17.19
CA ILE A 668 36.10 52.55 16.77
C ILE A 668 35.31 53.28 17.87
N VAL A 669 36.00 54.02 18.73
CA VAL A 669 35.38 54.75 19.85
C VAL A 669 34.74 56.04 19.35
N GLY A 670 33.47 56.28 19.72
CA GLY A 670 32.63 57.32 19.12
C GLY A 670 33.16 58.74 19.26
N ASN A 671 33.53 59.15 20.47
CA ASN A 671 33.94 60.53 20.77
C ASN A 671 35.47 60.75 20.73
N ARG A 672 36.24 59.77 20.24
CA ARG A 672 37.69 59.88 20.11
C ARG A 672 38.07 60.17 18.66
N GLN A 673 39.03 61.07 18.46
CA GLN A 673 39.61 61.35 17.15
C GLN A 673 40.26 60.08 16.59
N GLN A 674 39.80 59.63 15.42
CA GLN A 674 40.42 58.55 14.66
C GLN A 674 41.39 59.13 13.61
N THR A 675 42.48 58.42 13.35
CA THR A 675 43.37 58.68 12.22
C THR A 675 42.97 57.80 11.04
N ALA A 676 43.16 58.29 9.82
CA ALA A 676 42.93 57.47 8.64
C ALA A 676 43.89 56.26 8.64
N GLU A 677 43.37 55.08 8.33
CA GLU A 677 44.13 53.83 8.36
C GLU A 677 43.61 52.90 7.26
N SER A 678 44.51 52.13 6.64
CA SER A 678 44.14 51.11 5.66
C SER A 678 44.91 49.83 5.95
N GLN A 679 44.20 48.73 6.17
CA GLN A 679 44.80 47.45 6.52
C GLN A 679 44.23 46.33 5.67
N THR A 680 45.11 45.51 5.10
CA THR A 680 44.72 44.26 4.44
C THR A 680 44.76 43.12 5.46
N VAL A 681 43.64 42.41 5.58
CA VAL A 681 43.47 41.26 6.48
C VAL A 681 43.22 40.01 5.62
N PRO A 682 43.98 38.92 5.80
CA PRO A 682 43.69 37.65 5.14
C PRO A 682 42.44 37.02 5.73
N VAL A 683 41.48 36.62 4.89
CA VAL A 683 40.22 35.98 5.32
C VAL A 683 39.87 34.83 4.38
N LYS A 684 39.81 33.61 4.91
CA LYS A 684 39.65 32.35 4.16
C LYS A 684 38.28 31.73 4.38
N VAL A 685 37.93 30.75 3.54
CA VAL A 685 36.75 29.91 3.75
C VAL A 685 36.83 29.25 5.13
N GLY A 686 35.76 29.38 5.92
CA GLY A 686 35.67 28.91 7.31
C GLY A 686 35.90 29.99 8.35
N ASP A 687 36.51 31.13 8.00
CA ASP A 687 36.72 32.26 8.90
C ASP A 687 35.41 33.03 9.15
N TYR A 688 35.39 33.84 10.21
CA TYR A 688 34.24 34.63 10.63
C TYR A 688 34.58 36.12 10.62
N ILE A 689 33.68 36.94 10.06
CA ILE A 689 33.75 38.40 10.07
C ILE A 689 32.56 38.91 10.90
N GLU A 690 32.85 39.61 12.00
CA GLU A 690 31.86 40.18 12.91
C GLU A 690 31.92 41.70 12.88
N PHE A 691 30.77 42.33 12.72
CA PHE A 691 30.58 43.77 12.79
C PHE A 691 29.67 44.12 13.96
N THR A 692 30.00 45.19 14.68
CA THR A 692 29.09 45.83 15.62
C THR A 692 28.91 47.31 15.29
N HIS A 693 27.71 47.84 15.55
CA HIS A 693 27.38 49.25 15.36
C HIS A 693 26.28 49.67 16.33
N ILE A 694 26.55 50.63 17.23
CA ILE A 694 25.59 51.00 18.29
C ILE A 694 24.22 51.38 17.72
N GLU A 695 24.20 52.12 16.61
CA GLU A 695 22.95 52.65 16.01
C GLU A 695 22.26 51.69 15.02
N GLY A 696 22.74 50.46 14.87
CA GLY A 696 22.28 49.57 13.80
C GLY A 696 20.81 49.13 13.85
N GLU A 697 20.12 49.24 15.00
CA GLU A 697 18.70 48.84 15.17
C GLU A 697 17.72 50.02 15.28
N ALA A 698 18.18 51.26 15.40
CA ALA A 698 17.28 52.39 15.59
C ALA A 698 16.44 52.61 14.33
N VAL A 699 15.11 52.66 14.47
CA VAL A 699 14.13 52.69 13.35
C VAL A 699 14.40 53.81 12.34
N LYS A 700 15.02 54.91 12.76
CA LYS A 700 15.43 56.04 11.89
C LYS A 700 16.85 55.94 11.31
N GLU A 701 17.68 54.99 11.74
CA GLU A 701 19.14 54.93 11.47
C GLU A 701 19.62 53.55 10.96
N LYS A 702 18.68 52.66 10.56
CA LYS A 702 19.00 51.30 10.04
C LYS A 702 20.00 51.30 8.88
N THR A 703 20.21 52.44 8.22
CA THR A 703 21.08 52.65 7.06
C THR A 703 22.56 52.87 7.38
N ARG A 704 22.95 52.95 8.66
CA ARG A 704 24.33 53.30 9.03
C ARG A 704 25.31 52.14 9.04
N ALA A 705 24.83 50.90 8.94
CA ALA A 705 25.65 49.70 8.86
C ALA A 705 25.10 48.80 7.74
N THR A 706 25.77 48.81 6.59
CA THR A 706 25.29 48.12 5.38
C THR A 706 26.29 47.10 4.87
N LEU A 707 25.76 46.05 4.24
CA LEU A 707 26.47 45.11 3.38
C LEU A 707 25.94 45.27 1.96
N ILE A 708 26.83 45.32 0.97
CA ILE A 708 26.52 45.25 -0.44
C ILE A 708 27.28 44.10 -1.09
N ASN A 709 26.61 43.39 -1.98
CA ASN A 709 27.25 42.45 -2.87
C ASN A 709 27.65 43.19 -4.15
N LEU A 710 28.95 43.28 -4.42
CA LEU A 710 29.46 44.05 -5.53
C LEU A 710 29.29 43.32 -6.89
N GLU A 711 28.99 42.02 -6.87
CA GLU A 711 28.74 41.25 -8.10
C GLU A 711 27.28 41.37 -8.57
N ASN A 712 26.32 41.49 -7.65
CA ASN A 712 24.88 41.51 -7.97
C ASN A 712 24.14 42.79 -7.54
N ASN A 713 24.83 43.76 -6.94
CA ASN A 713 24.32 45.05 -6.47
C ASN A 713 23.16 44.97 -5.45
N LYS A 714 22.89 43.80 -4.84
CA LYS A 714 21.95 43.71 -3.73
C LYS A 714 22.60 44.24 -2.46
N GLN A 715 21.81 44.90 -1.59
CA GLN A 715 22.28 45.40 -0.30
C GLN A 715 21.37 44.93 0.85
N GLU A 716 21.93 44.88 2.05
CA GLU A 716 21.18 44.67 3.29
C GLU A 716 21.75 45.49 4.46
N TYR A 717 20.95 45.59 5.52
CA TYR A 717 21.34 46.25 6.77
C TYR A 717 21.81 45.21 7.79
N MET A 718 22.90 45.52 8.50
CA MET A 718 23.55 44.57 9.43
C MET A 718 22.92 44.52 10.83
N GLY A 719 22.15 45.54 11.21
CA GLY A 719 21.67 45.66 12.60
C GLY A 719 22.79 46.06 13.58
N LYS A 720 22.54 45.90 14.88
CA LYS A 720 23.50 46.28 15.94
C LYS A 720 24.75 45.40 15.96
N LYS A 721 24.59 44.12 15.59
CA LYS A 721 25.65 43.13 15.54
C LYS A 721 25.34 42.13 14.43
N ARG A 722 26.32 41.81 13.60
CA ARG A 722 26.23 40.73 12.63
C ARG A 722 27.52 39.96 12.52
N THR A 723 27.41 38.64 12.47
CA THR A 723 28.52 37.74 12.21
C THR A 723 28.27 37.00 10.91
N TYR A 724 29.28 36.97 10.05
CA TYR A 724 29.27 36.26 8.78
C TYR A 724 30.34 35.18 8.81
N GLN A 725 30.00 33.94 8.48
CA GLN A 725 30.97 32.90 8.17
C GLN A 725 31.26 32.90 6.67
N VAL A 726 32.53 32.88 6.28
CA VAL A 726 32.92 32.75 4.87
C VAL A 726 32.73 31.30 4.43
N THR A 727 31.96 31.08 3.36
CA THR A 727 31.71 29.76 2.79
C THR A 727 32.37 29.62 1.41
N SER A 728 32.33 28.42 0.84
CA SER A 728 32.83 28.18 -0.52
C SER A 728 32.02 28.89 -1.62
N THR A 729 30.83 29.41 -1.30
CA THR A 729 29.91 30.05 -2.25
C THR A 729 29.59 31.52 -1.94
N GLY A 730 30.02 32.03 -0.79
CA GLY A 730 29.74 33.40 -0.37
C GLY A 730 29.88 33.60 1.14
N LEU A 731 28.89 34.24 1.75
CA LEU A 731 28.79 34.47 3.19
C LEU A 731 27.56 33.73 3.76
N ASN A 732 27.65 33.29 5.00
CA ASN A 732 26.51 32.79 5.77
C ASN A 732 26.33 33.62 7.03
N LYS A 733 25.10 34.01 7.37
CA LYS A 733 24.83 34.71 8.63
C LYS A 733 24.87 33.72 9.79
N ILE A 734 25.57 34.09 10.84
CA ILE A 734 25.58 33.38 12.12
C ILE A 734 24.83 34.28 13.10
N ASP A 735 23.67 33.80 13.55
CA ASP A 735 22.85 34.51 14.54
C ASP A 735 23.44 34.45 15.94
#